data_AF-A0A930TXF4-F1
#
_entry.id   AF-A0A930TXF4-F1
#
_cell.length_a   1.000
_cell.length_b   1.000
_cell.length_c   1.000
_cell.angle_alpha   90.00
_cell.angle_beta   90.00
_cell.angle_gamma   90.00
#
_symmetry.space_group_name_H-M   'P 1'
#
loop_
_entity.id
_entity.type
_entity.pdbx_description
1 polymer ?
#
loop_
_entity_poly.entity_id
_entity_poly.type
_entity_poly.pdbx_seq_one_letter_code
_entity_poly.pdbx_strand_id
1 'polypeptide(L)'
;MLFPIKVVDIELSQPIPTFEGLENYMGLQGLVRLHGVPLGYVKAPISLGCCTAATLGKLILEQHSWAIICQLLKNGLAAPQRPADLNLDELVNLPPVEVVDDWPMVTVAVCTRDRPDDMKRCLEAIVQIDYPNLEILVVDNAPATEGTKELVDAHYPQVRYVREPRPGLDWARNRAILEAKGEIIAYTDDDVVVDRGWVKAIARTFSENPRIMAVTGLVVPYELETEAQVLFEDYGGFGRGFEQIWYQVAPGQPMPWQWLGAGQFGTGANMAYRRSIFETIGYFDPALDVGTPTNGGGDLEMFIRIIKSEHILVYEPRAMIRHRHRREYAQLKRQISFNGSLYALWLSLAIAYPDLWISCLKIGVWWMLYWNVRRTIVSSLHRTQFPKDLVLAEFRGAFAGFTSYQKATRRVAAIVQEHGWQTEEALPIRYRPTTSSQPPADDSGAIAIRQVELSQPLAALKDLETYSKVRIFISRDNSPLGHLDYENEFNNVSVLTLSKLIANQFGSKLLDLDACTVSDLVWPQAVKAIAQGYGLAERDEPVKLPDDVSVSVVVATFDRPDDLRNCLHHLQAQQTNRSVEIVVVDNHPESGLTAPVVQDFPGVVLVQESRQGLAYGRNAGFVASSGDILIATDDDVTVPPDWIERLIPPFARPDVMIVNGNVLPIELEDASQQAFENYGGLGRGFEPFEVDGSWYDLFPHKPSPTWSLGATANAAFRASIFHHPDIGLMDEALGPGMPSGVGEDTYVFYKVLKAGYTIVYNPKAFVWHKHRKTRQALERQLYGYSKGHVSYNLTTWLRDGDWRGLAQVLLGLPYAHYYRIKEYLLKRSDYPLSLIWLEMRGNLAGPWSLWKSHQRVKREGHSAPFIPVQERSLSSHELSQASASTVPVSSNVS
;
A
#
# COMPACT_ATOMS: atom_id res chain seq x y z
N MET A 1 8.80 4.29 4.63
CA MET A 1 7.49 4.83 4.19
C MET A 1 7.77 5.97 3.25
N LEU A 2 7.31 5.89 2.00
CA LEU A 2 7.51 6.94 1.00
C LEU A 2 6.36 7.96 1.12
N PHE A 3 6.66 9.23 1.41
CA PHE A 3 5.73 10.36 1.45
C PHE A 3 6.50 11.65 1.09
N PRO A 4 5.87 12.67 0.51
CA PRO A 4 4.42 12.84 0.32
C PRO A 4 3.87 12.06 -0.89
N ILE A 5 2.59 11.68 -0.82
CA ILE A 5 1.84 11.01 -1.88
C ILE A 5 0.78 11.97 -2.42
N LYS A 6 0.77 12.18 -3.73
CA LYS A 6 -0.26 13.00 -4.38
C LYS A 6 -1.56 12.21 -4.47
N VAL A 7 -2.63 12.69 -3.85
CA VAL A 7 -3.96 12.11 -4.00
C VAL A 7 -4.70 12.82 -5.15
N VAL A 8 -5.26 12.05 -6.09
CA VAL A 8 -6.03 12.57 -7.23
C VAL A 8 -7.28 11.72 -7.49
N ASP A 9 -8.24 12.26 -8.22
CA ASP A 9 -9.36 11.51 -8.78
C ASP A 9 -9.13 11.24 -10.25
N ILE A 10 -9.52 10.04 -10.70
CA ILE A 10 -9.45 9.64 -12.10
C ILE A 10 -10.83 9.12 -12.50
N GLU A 11 -11.61 9.98 -13.16
CA GLU A 11 -12.91 9.61 -13.71
C GLU A 11 -12.72 9.09 -15.13
N LEU A 12 -12.91 7.78 -15.34
CA LEU A 12 -12.67 7.12 -16.62
C LEU A 12 -13.59 7.59 -17.74
N SER A 13 -14.79 8.10 -17.40
CA SER A 13 -15.67 8.72 -18.38
C SER A 13 -15.17 10.09 -18.90
N GLN A 14 -14.02 10.55 -18.42
CA GLN A 14 -13.31 11.75 -18.89
C GLN A 14 -11.91 11.38 -19.39
N PRO A 15 -11.29 12.18 -20.29
CA PRO A 15 -9.91 11.97 -20.69
C PRO A 15 -8.97 11.98 -19.47
N ILE A 16 -8.16 10.92 -19.32
CA ILE A 16 -7.18 10.85 -18.23
C ILE A 16 -6.13 11.95 -18.44
N PRO A 17 -5.94 12.89 -17.49
CA PRO A 17 -4.94 13.92 -17.62
C PRO A 17 -3.55 13.39 -17.32
N THR A 18 -2.53 14.00 -17.94
CA THR A 18 -1.17 13.94 -17.42
C THR A 18 -1.06 14.90 -16.25
N PHE A 19 -0.56 14.42 -15.12
CA PHE A 19 -0.34 15.23 -13.93
C PHE A 19 1.11 15.73 -13.92
N GLU A 20 1.31 17.05 -13.93
CA GLU A 20 2.62 17.72 -13.87
C GLU A 20 2.80 18.44 -12.52
N GLY A 21 4.01 18.96 -12.25
CA GLY A 21 4.30 19.69 -11.02
C GLY A 21 4.36 18.81 -9.76
N LEU A 22 4.78 17.56 -9.95
CA LEU A 22 4.86 16.54 -8.91
C LEU A 22 6.29 16.33 -8.38
N GLU A 23 7.19 17.30 -8.55
CA GLU A 23 8.61 17.19 -8.19
C GLU A 23 8.82 16.89 -6.70
N ASN A 24 7.88 17.34 -5.86
CA ASN A 24 7.92 17.17 -4.42
C ASN A 24 7.22 15.89 -3.92
N TYR A 25 6.61 15.10 -4.80
CA TYR A 25 5.85 13.90 -4.43
C TYR A 25 6.60 12.60 -4.75
N MET A 26 6.54 11.64 -3.84
CA MET A 26 7.18 10.34 -3.97
C MET A 26 6.34 9.34 -4.77
N GLY A 27 5.05 9.57 -4.89
CA GLY A 27 4.13 8.78 -5.70
C GLY A 27 2.77 9.45 -5.85
N LEU A 28 1.94 8.91 -6.73
CA LEU A 28 0.57 9.35 -6.94
C LEU A 28 -0.38 8.20 -6.57
N GLN A 29 -1.41 8.51 -5.79
CA GLN A 29 -2.53 7.63 -5.50
C GLN A 29 -3.79 8.20 -6.14
N GLY A 30 -4.22 7.59 -7.23
CA GLY A 30 -5.42 7.96 -7.95
C GLY A 30 -6.61 7.12 -7.50
N LEU A 31 -7.70 7.75 -7.10
CA LEU A 31 -8.99 7.08 -6.94
C LEU A 31 -9.63 6.93 -8.32
N VAL A 32 -9.68 5.69 -8.82
CA VAL A 32 -10.29 5.35 -10.10
C VAL A 32 -11.80 5.28 -9.93
N ARG A 33 -12.53 6.00 -10.77
CA ARG A 33 -13.98 6.09 -10.78
C ARG A 33 -14.50 5.85 -12.19
N LEU A 34 -15.70 5.28 -12.28
CA LEU A 34 -16.45 5.21 -13.53
C LEU A 34 -17.87 5.68 -13.28
N HIS A 35 -18.26 6.76 -13.96
CA HIS A 35 -19.56 7.39 -13.81
C HIS A 35 -19.88 7.75 -12.34
N GLY A 36 -18.88 8.27 -11.63
CA GLY A 36 -18.97 8.64 -10.22
C GLY A 36 -18.89 7.45 -9.25
N VAL A 37 -18.90 6.20 -9.71
CA VAL A 37 -18.74 5.00 -8.86
C VAL A 37 -17.26 4.74 -8.61
N PRO A 38 -16.79 4.71 -7.35
CA PRO A 38 -15.39 4.41 -7.06
C PRO A 38 -15.11 2.92 -7.26
N LEU A 39 -14.09 2.61 -8.06
CA LEU A 39 -13.69 1.24 -8.40
C LEU A 39 -12.51 0.75 -7.58
N GLY A 40 -11.57 1.64 -7.25
CA GLY A 40 -10.34 1.27 -6.58
C GLY A 40 -9.30 2.39 -6.57
N TYR A 41 -8.20 2.16 -5.85
CA TYR A 41 -7.01 3.01 -5.97
C TYR A 41 -6.07 2.44 -7.02
N VAL A 42 -5.43 3.33 -7.79
CA VAL A 42 -4.23 3.05 -8.56
C VAL A 42 -3.06 3.81 -7.93
N LYS A 43 -1.99 3.10 -7.59
CA LYS A 43 -0.73 3.73 -7.17
C LYS A 43 0.18 3.80 -8.38
N ALA A 44 0.58 5.02 -8.75
CA ALA A 44 1.41 5.29 -9.91
C ALA A 44 2.72 5.96 -9.49
N PRO A 45 3.84 5.57 -10.10
CA PRO A 45 5.10 6.25 -9.89
C PRO A 45 5.05 7.65 -10.52
N ILE A 46 5.83 8.56 -9.94
CA ILE A 46 6.10 9.87 -10.52
C ILE A 46 7.48 9.79 -11.18
N SER A 47 7.56 10.17 -12.45
CA SER A 47 8.79 10.22 -13.23
C SER A 47 9.02 11.65 -13.70
N LEU A 48 10.18 12.23 -13.43
CA LEU A 48 10.51 13.62 -13.84
C LEU A 48 9.46 14.67 -13.41
N GLY A 49 8.88 14.52 -12.21
CA GLY A 49 7.84 15.43 -11.73
C GLY A 49 6.50 15.29 -12.45
N CYS A 50 6.30 14.26 -13.27
CA CYS A 50 5.03 14.00 -13.93
C CYS A 50 4.55 12.55 -13.77
N CYS A 51 3.25 12.36 -13.91
CA CYS A 51 2.60 11.07 -14.05
C CYS A 51 1.76 11.12 -15.32
N THR A 52 2.20 10.38 -16.35
CA THR A 52 1.57 10.46 -17.67
C THR A 52 0.23 9.73 -17.71
N ALA A 53 -0.68 10.21 -18.55
CA ALA A 53 -1.95 9.53 -18.82
C ALA A 53 -1.74 8.08 -19.30
N ALA A 54 -0.67 7.81 -20.05
CA ALA A 54 -0.33 6.47 -20.52
C ALA A 54 0.03 5.52 -19.38
N THR A 55 0.92 5.95 -18.47
CA THR A 55 1.31 5.17 -17.29
C THR A 55 0.10 4.89 -16.41
N LEU A 56 -0.76 5.88 -16.18
CA LEU A 56 -2.00 5.71 -15.43
C LEU A 56 -2.95 4.73 -16.11
N GLY A 57 -3.19 4.89 -17.41
CA GLY A 57 -4.08 4.03 -18.18
C GLY A 57 -3.67 2.56 -18.12
N LYS A 58 -2.37 2.28 -18.28
CA LYS A 58 -1.81 0.93 -18.14
C LYS A 58 -2.05 0.34 -16.75
N LEU A 59 -1.69 1.07 -15.69
CA LEU A 59 -1.86 0.59 -14.32
C LEU A 59 -3.33 0.36 -13.96
N ILE A 60 -4.22 1.20 -14.49
CA ILE A 60 -5.67 1.03 -14.34
C ILE A 60 -6.15 -0.24 -15.03
N LEU A 61 -5.71 -0.51 -16.27
CA LEU A 61 -6.06 -1.74 -16.96
C LEU A 61 -5.52 -2.98 -16.23
N GLU A 62 -4.29 -2.94 -15.74
CA GLU A 62 -3.69 -4.06 -15.00
C GLU A 62 -4.43 -4.36 -13.68
N GLN A 63 -4.84 -3.32 -12.94
CA GLN A 63 -5.38 -3.48 -11.58
C GLN A 63 -6.92 -3.53 -11.54
N HIS A 64 -7.61 -2.87 -12.47
CA HIS A 64 -9.05 -2.59 -12.36
C HIS A 64 -9.90 -3.03 -13.56
N SER A 65 -9.33 -3.70 -14.59
CA SER A 65 -10.10 -4.15 -15.77
C SER A 65 -11.37 -4.92 -15.39
N TRP A 66 -11.29 -5.84 -14.42
CA TRP A 66 -12.46 -6.61 -14.00
C TRP A 66 -13.53 -5.74 -13.32
N ALA A 67 -13.13 -4.79 -12.48
CA ALA A 67 -14.06 -3.87 -11.84
C ALA A 67 -14.77 -2.97 -12.87
N ILE A 68 -14.02 -2.51 -13.88
CA ILE A 68 -14.56 -1.74 -15.01
C ILE A 68 -15.58 -2.58 -15.78
N ILE A 69 -15.24 -3.81 -16.17
CA ILE A 69 -16.15 -4.73 -16.88
C ILE A 69 -17.42 -4.97 -16.09
N CYS A 70 -17.30 -5.31 -14.80
CA CYS A 70 -18.44 -5.51 -13.93
C CYS A 70 -19.34 -4.28 -13.87
N GLN A 71 -18.76 -3.08 -13.78
CA GLN A 71 -19.54 -1.84 -13.73
C GLN A 71 -20.23 -1.52 -15.07
N LEU A 72 -19.56 -1.76 -16.19
CA LEU A 72 -20.13 -1.62 -17.53
C LEU A 72 -21.30 -2.59 -17.76
N LEU A 73 -21.14 -3.86 -17.38
CA LEU A 73 -22.20 -4.85 -17.45
C LEU A 73 -23.39 -4.47 -16.55
N LYS A 74 -23.14 -3.99 -15.32
CA LYS A 74 -24.20 -3.49 -14.42
C LYS A 74 -24.99 -2.36 -15.09
N ASN A 75 -24.31 -1.39 -15.69
CA ASN A 75 -24.96 -0.27 -16.39
C ASN A 75 -25.77 -0.76 -17.60
N GLY A 76 -25.19 -1.61 -18.45
CA GLY A 76 -25.87 -2.14 -19.63
C GLY A 76 -27.06 -3.04 -19.32
N LEU A 77 -26.98 -3.84 -18.26
CA LEU A 77 -28.09 -4.68 -17.79
C LEU A 77 -29.25 -3.86 -17.22
N ALA A 78 -28.95 -2.74 -16.54
CA ALA A 78 -29.95 -1.86 -15.98
C ALA A 78 -30.59 -0.92 -17.03
N ALA A 79 -29.95 -0.71 -18.19
CA ALA A 79 -30.36 0.26 -19.21
C ALA A 79 -31.75 -0.06 -19.81
N PRO A 80 -32.68 0.91 -19.89
CA PRO A 80 -33.99 0.70 -20.49
C PRO A 80 -33.93 0.30 -21.98
N GLN A 81 -32.96 0.87 -22.72
CA GLN A 81 -32.63 0.50 -24.10
C GLN A 81 -31.32 -0.28 -24.08
N ARG A 82 -31.43 -1.60 -23.89
CA ARG A 82 -30.28 -2.49 -23.79
C ARG A 82 -29.63 -2.72 -25.16
N PRO A 83 -28.30 -2.72 -25.28
CA PRO A 83 -27.63 -3.14 -26.51
C PRO A 83 -27.88 -4.62 -26.80
N ALA A 84 -28.11 -4.96 -28.08
CA ALA A 84 -28.48 -6.31 -28.50
C ALA A 84 -27.39 -7.33 -28.15
N ASP A 85 -26.13 -6.92 -28.33
CA ASP A 85 -24.96 -7.67 -27.93
C ASP A 85 -24.32 -6.92 -26.76
N LEU A 86 -24.22 -7.55 -25.58
CA LEU A 86 -23.50 -7.01 -24.42
C LEU A 86 -21.96 -6.98 -24.66
N ASN A 87 -21.53 -6.60 -25.87
CA ASN A 87 -20.14 -6.41 -26.21
C ASN A 87 -19.59 -5.16 -25.50
N LEU A 88 -18.30 -5.16 -25.17
CA LEU A 88 -17.72 -4.08 -24.39
C LEU A 88 -17.62 -2.76 -25.18
N ASP A 89 -17.50 -2.82 -26.51
CA ASP A 89 -17.42 -1.63 -27.37
C ASP A 89 -18.69 -0.76 -27.28
N GLU A 90 -19.87 -1.39 -27.18
CA GLU A 90 -21.14 -0.69 -26.97
C GLU A 90 -21.30 -0.23 -25.52
N LEU A 91 -20.90 -1.06 -24.56
CA LEU A 91 -21.08 -0.76 -23.13
C LEU A 91 -20.27 0.44 -22.64
N VAL A 92 -19.07 0.68 -23.20
CA VAL A 92 -18.20 1.80 -22.77
C VAL A 92 -18.89 3.16 -22.90
N ASN A 93 -19.80 3.32 -23.85
CA ASN A 93 -20.49 4.60 -24.09
C ASN A 93 -21.83 4.72 -23.34
N LEU A 94 -22.23 3.71 -22.55
CA LEU A 94 -23.51 3.74 -21.86
C LEU A 94 -23.44 4.54 -20.55
N PRO A 95 -24.24 5.62 -20.40
CA PRO A 95 -24.35 6.31 -19.14
C PRO A 95 -25.01 5.43 -18.08
N PRO A 96 -24.77 5.70 -16.78
CA PRO A 96 -25.49 5.03 -15.71
C PRO A 96 -26.97 5.38 -15.77
N VAL A 97 -27.84 4.43 -15.45
CA VAL A 97 -29.29 4.67 -15.43
C VAL A 97 -29.66 5.52 -14.22
N GLU A 98 -30.28 6.67 -14.46
CA GLU A 98 -30.91 7.46 -13.41
C GLU A 98 -32.31 6.93 -13.14
N VAL A 99 -32.49 6.17 -12.05
CA VAL A 99 -33.83 5.76 -11.60
C VAL A 99 -34.00 6.18 -10.14
N VAL A 100 -34.74 7.26 -9.90
CA VAL A 100 -35.63 7.49 -8.74
C VAL A 100 -36.56 8.65 -9.13
N ASP A 101 -37.86 8.41 -9.26
CA ASP A 101 -38.85 9.46 -9.62
C ASP A 101 -39.26 10.33 -8.41
N ASP A 102 -39.06 9.84 -7.18
CA ASP A 102 -39.41 10.52 -5.92
C ASP A 102 -38.24 10.51 -4.92
N TRP A 103 -37.59 11.66 -4.75
CA TRP A 103 -36.41 11.81 -3.90
C TRP A 103 -36.83 12.23 -2.47
N PRO A 104 -36.55 11.42 -1.42
CA PRO A 104 -36.92 11.78 -0.05
C PRO A 104 -36.19 13.05 0.42
N MET A 105 -36.76 13.79 1.37
CA MET A 105 -36.06 14.93 1.94
C MET A 105 -34.88 14.45 2.83
N VAL A 106 -33.69 15.00 2.60
CA VAL A 106 -32.48 14.68 3.37
C VAL A 106 -31.98 15.91 4.13
N THR A 107 -31.75 15.79 5.44
CA THR A 107 -31.02 16.79 6.23
C THR A 107 -29.56 16.37 6.34
N VAL A 108 -28.65 17.18 5.80
CA VAL A 108 -27.20 17.05 6.02
C VAL A 108 -26.84 17.83 7.29
N ALA A 109 -26.43 17.11 8.33
CA ALA A 109 -26.06 17.66 9.62
C ALA A 109 -24.53 17.64 9.82
N VAL A 110 -23.96 18.81 10.10
CA VAL A 110 -22.53 18.97 10.42
C VAL A 110 -22.40 19.45 11.86
N CYS A 111 -21.74 18.65 12.70
CA CYS A 111 -21.46 19.03 14.09
C CYS A 111 -20.04 19.60 14.16
N THR A 112 -19.89 20.77 14.77
CA THR A 112 -18.60 21.47 14.82
C THR A 112 -18.36 22.12 16.16
N ARG A 113 -17.10 22.43 16.45
CA ARG A 113 -16.71 23.23 17.62
C ARG A 113 -15.38 23.94 17.37
N ASP A 114 -15.43 25.27 17.33
CA ASP A 114 -14.26 26.15 17.26
C ASP A 114 -13.30 25.83 16.08
N ARG A 115 -13.84 25.45 14.92
CA ARG A 115 -13.07 25.14 13.69
C ARG A 115 -13.63 25.82 12.42
N PRO A 116 -13.69 27.16 12.38
CA PRO A 116 -14.28 27.89 11.25
C PRO A 116 -13.58 27.59 9.90
N ASP A 117 -12.27 27.35 9.88
CA ASP A 117 -11.53 27.09 8.62
C ASP A 117 -11.75 25.70 8.03
N ASP A 118 -11.97 24.67 8.87
CA ASP A 118 -12.39 23.35 8.41
C ASP A 118 -13.87 23.42 7.97
N MET A 119 -14.73 24.05 8.79
CA MET A 119 -16.15 24.28 8.49
C MET A 119 -16.38 24.97 7.14
N LYS A 120 -15.59 26.01 6.83
CA LYS A 120 -15.70 26.73 5.54
C LYS A 120 -15.51 25.78 4.34
N ARG A 121 -14.47 24.94 4.38
CA ARG A 121 -14.21 23.96 3.31
C ARG A 121 -15.27 22.88 3.23
N CYS A 122 -15.76 22.41 4.37
CA CYS A 122 -16.86 21.45 4.43
C CYS A 122 -18.13 22.04 3.79
N LEU A 123 -18.49 23.28 4.12
CA LEU A 123 -19.64 23.96 3.54
C LEU A 123 -19.47 24.25 2.04
N GLU A 124 -18.28 24.62 1.57
CA GLU A 124 -17.98 24.78 0.14
C GLU A 124 -18.28 23.49 -0.66
N ALA A 125 -18.06 22.31 -0.06
CA ALA A 125 -18.39 21.03 -0.68
C ALA A 125 -19.89 20.70 -0.57
N ILE A 126 -20.50 20.90 0.60
CA ILE A 126 -21.91 20.56 0.86
C ILE A 126 -22.86 21.37 -0.04
N VAL A 127 -22.57 22.65 -0.29
CA VAL A 127 -23.43 23.47 -1.17
C VAL A 127 -23.36 23.08 -2.64
N GLN A 128 -22.40 22.22 -3.03
CA GLN A 128 -22.23 21.68 -4.39
C GLN A 128 -22.86 20.29 -4.58
N ILE A 129 -23.49 19.74 -3.53
CA ILE A 129 -24.25 18.49 -3.59
C ILE A 129 -25.36 18.64 -4.62
N ASP A 130 -25.40 17.70 -5.56
CA ASP A 130 -26.46 17.62 -6.55
C ASP A 130 -27.62 16.81 -5.96
N TYR A 131 -28.56 17.47 -5.28
CA TYR A 131 -29.75 16.82 -4.72
C TYR A 131 -30.93 17.79 -4.60
N PRO A 132 -32.13 17.43 -5.08
CA PRO A 132 -33.25 18.38 -5.15
C PRO A 132 -33.88 18.72 -3.80
N ASN A 133 -33.94 17.77 -2.85
CA ASN A 133 -34.69 17.90 -1.60
C ASN A 133 -33.76 17.90 -0.38
N LEU A 134 -32.91 18.94 -0.28
CA LEU A 134 -31.82 19.02 0.71
C LEU A 134 -32.04 20.12 1.76
N GLU A 135 -31.88 19.78 3.04
CA GLU A 135 -31.67 20.74 4.14
C GLU A 135 -30.21 20.65 4.60
N ILE A 136 -29.55 21.79 4.83
CA ILE A 136 -28.21 21.84 5.43
C ILE A 136 -28.32 22.43 6.83
N LEU A 137 -27.84 21.69 7.83
CA LEU A 137 -27.92 22.03 9.24
C LEU A 137 -26.53 21.98 9.88
N VAL A 138 -26.06 23.12 10.38
CA VAL A 138 -24.83 23.20 11.19
C VAL A 138 -25.22 23.26 12.66
N VAL A 139 -24.69 22.31 13.44
CA VAL A 139 -24.83 22.30 14.91
C VAL A 139 -23.50 22.67 15.54
N ASP A 140 -23.43 23.86 16.10
CA ASP A 140 -22.24 24.39 16.75
C ASP A 140 -22.24 24.06 18.25
N ASN A 141 -21.29 23.22 18.66
CA ASN A 141 -21.29 22.53 19.94
C ASN A 141 -20.46 23.25 21.01
N ALA A 142 -21.15 23.88 21.96
CA ALA A 142 -20.57 24.64 23.07
C ALA A 142 -19.37 25.52 22.63
N PRO A 143 -19.55 26.37 21.60
CA PRO A 143 -18.45 27.13 21.04
C PRO A 143 -17.91 28.15 22.05
N ALA A 144 -16.60 28.33 22.05
CA ALA A 144 -15.93 29.36 22.83
C ALA A 144 -15.95 30.73 22.12
N THR A 145 -16.19 30.74 20.80
CA THR A 145 -16.21 31.94 19.95
C THR A 145 -17.44 31.96 19.04
N GLU A 146 -17.80 33.12 18.49
CA GLU A 146 -18.93 33.23 17.53
C GLU A 146 -18.48 33.00 16.06
N GLY A 147 -17.23 32.59 15.83
CA GLY A 147 -16.64 32.54 14.48
C GLY A 147 -17.38 31.61 13.50
N THR A 148 -17.88 30.46 13.97
CA THR A 148 -18.71 29.56 13.14
C THR A 148 -20.03 30.22 12.74
N LYS A 149 -20.67 30.93 13.68
CA LYS A 149 -21.93 31.63 13.43
C LYS A 149 -21.75 32.75 12.41
N GLU A 150 -20.72 33.59 12.60
CA GLU A 150 -20.39 34.69 11.70
C GLU A 150 -20.09 34.18 10.28
N LEU A 151 -19.36 33.06 10.17
CA LEU A 151 -19.08 32.40 8.89
C LEU A 151 -20.38 31.98 8.17
N VAL A 152 -21.28 31.28 8.87
CA VAL A 152 -22.54 30.79 8.28
C VAL A 152 -23.45 31.95 7.88
N ASP A 153 -23.67 32.92 8.78
CA ASP A 153 -24.56 34.05 8.54
C ASP A 153 -24.07 34.93 7.36
N ALA A 154 -22.75 35.10 7.20
CA ALA A 154 -22.18 35.97 6.17
C ALA A 154 -22.09 35.31 4.79
N HIS A 155 -21.81 34.01 4.70
CA HIS A 155 -21.42 33.36 3.45
C HIS A 155 -22.37 32.25 2.99
N TYR A 156 -23.21 31.70 3.87
CA TYR A 156 -24.02 30.52 3.56
C TYR A 156 -25.49 30.70 4.02
N PRO A 157 -26.24 31.65 3.45
CA PRO A 157 -27.60 31.98 3.89
C PRO A 157 -28.62 30.82 3.75
N GLN A 158 -28.32 29.82 2.93
CA GLN A 158 -29.11 28.59 2.78
C GLN A 158 -28.89 27.56 3.90
N VAL A 159 -27.87 27.76 4.74
CA VAL A 159 -27.50 26.85 5.83
C VAL A 159 -28.18 27.27 7.12
N ARG A 160 -28.84 26.32 7.79
CA ARG A 160 -29.45 26.58 9.10
C ARG A 160 -28.40 26.38 10.19
N TYR A 161 -28.16 27.41 10.99
CA TYR A 161 -27.29 27.35 12.16
C TYR A 161 -28.08 27.08 13.44
N VAL A 162 -27.61 26.14 14.25
CA VAL A 162 -28.14 25.84 15.58
C VAL A 162 -26.99 25.72 16.57
N ARG A 163 -27.12 26.37 17.72
CA ARG A 163 -26.16 26.23 18.84
C ARG A 163 -26.63 25.13 19.79
N GLU A 164 -25.72 24.23 20.18
CA GLU A 164 -25.93 23.28 21.28
C GLU A 164 -25.06 23.69 22.47
N PRO A 165 -25.64 24.12 23.61
CA PRO A 165 -24.84 24.58 24.76
C PRO A 165 -24.09 23.47 25.50
N ARG A 166 -24.51 22.20 25.39
CA ARG A 166 -23.90 21.08 26.14
C ARG A 166 -22.66 20.57 25.41
N PRO A 167 -21.48 20.58 26.04
CA PRO A 167 -20.25 20.15 25.37
C PRO A 167 -20.23 18.64 25.12
N GLY A 168 -20.04 18.24 23.87
CA GLY A 168 -19.96 16.87 23.39
C GLY A 168 -20.57 16.68 21.98
N LEU A 169 -19.92 15.90 21.12
CA LEU A 169 -20.34 15.62 19.74
C LEU A 169 -21.70 14.89 19.68
N ASP A 170 -21.96 13.93 20.57
CA ASP A 170 -23.23 13.20 20.60
C ASP A 170 -24.39 14.08 21.11
N TRP A 171 -24.11 15.09 21.95
CA TRP A 171 -25.09 16.15 22.22
C TRP A 171 -25.45 16.92 20.95
N ALA A 172 -24.45 17.27 20.13
CA ALA A 172 -24.68 17.96 18.86
C ALA A 172 -25.42 17.08 17.84
N ARG A 173 -25.08 15.78 17.77
CA ARG A 173 -25.79 14.81 16.92
C ARG A 173 -27.25 14.69 17.33
N ASN A 174 -27.52 14.57 18.62
CA ASN A 174 -28.87 14.51 19.17
C ASN A 174 -29.65 15.81 18.90
N ARG A 175 -28.99 16.96 19.02
CA ARG A 175 -29.57 18.26 18.64
C ARG A 175 -29.96 18.26 17.16
N ALA A 176 -29.14 17.70 16.29
CA ALA A 176 -29.47 17.58 14.87
C ALA A 176 -30.70 16.68 14.64
N ILE A 177 -30.88 15.59 15.41
CA ILE A 177 -32.07 14.72 15.30
C ILE A 177 -33.35 15.49 15.61
N LEU A 178 -33.33 16.29 16.67
CA LEU A 178 -34.47 17.09 17.11
C LEU A 178 -34.83 18.21 16.12
N GLU A 179 -33.82 18.73 15.42
CA GLU A 179 -33.97 19.87 14.53
C GLU A 179 -34.26 19.46 13.09
N ALA A 180 -33.76 18.32 12.63
CA ALA A 180 -33.82 17.89 11.24
C ALA A 180 -35.26 17.80 10.70
N LYS A 181 -35.46 18.34 9.49
CA LYS A 181 -36.74 18.29 8.77
C LYS A 181 -36.85 17.10 7.82
N GLY A 182 -35.71 16.56 7.38
CA GLY A 182 -35.65 15.45 6.45
C GLY A 182 -36.19 14.14 7.03
N GLU A 183 -36.65 13.28 6.13
CA GLU A 183 -36.97 11.88 6.45
C GLU A 183 -35.69 11.09 6.72
N ILE A 184 -34.58 11.50 6.09
CA ILE A 184 -33.24 10.97 6.27
C ILE A 184 -32.36 12.05 6.87
N ILE A 185 -31.53 11.69 7.85
CA ILE A 185 -30.49 12.55 8.42
C ILE A 185 -29.14 11.96 8.03
N ALA A 186 -28.34 12.71 7.30
CA ALA A 186 -26.98 12.35 6.92
C ALA A 186 -25.97 13.19 7.72
N TYR A 187 -25.07 12.55 8.44
CA TYR A 187 -24.04 13.18 9.25
C TYR A 187 -22.70 13.21 8.52
N THR A 188 -22.02 14.35 8.63
CA THR A 188 -20.60 14.46 8.28
C THR A 188 -19.87 15.41 9.23
N ASP A 189 -18.54 15.31 9.26
CA ASP A 189 -17.69 16.08 10.18
C ASP A 189 -17.23 17.40 9.52
N ASP A 190 -16.76 18.34 10.34
CA ASP A 190 -16.29 19.65 9.87
C ASP A 190 -14.97 19.60 9.08
N ASP A 191 -14.18 18.54 9.24
CA ASP A 191 -12.90 18.30 8.55
C ASP A 191 -13.03 17.37 7.32
N VAL A 192 -14.23 17.33 6.74
CA VAL A 192 -14.61 16.49 5.59
C VAL A 192 -14.99 17.31 4.35
N VAL A 193 -14.66 16.77 3.16
CA VAL A 193 -15.15 17.24 1.86
C VAL A 193 -16.01 16.12 1.23
N VAL A 194 -17.30 16.35 1.10
CA VAL A 194 -18.26 15.37 0.55
C VAL A 194 -18.20 15.32 -0.98
N ASP A 195 -18.48 14.15 -1.58
CA ASP A 195 -18.65 14.03 -3.02
C ASP A 195 -19.99 14.63 -3.49
N ARG A 196 -20.05 15.16 -4.72
CA ARG A 196 -21.28 15.76 -5.28
C ARG A 196 -22.43 14.76 -5.38
N GLY A 197 -22.12 13.47 -5.57
CA GLY A 197 -23.10 12.37 -5.61
C GLY A 197 -23.42 11.74 -4.25
N TRP A 198 -22.83 12.23 -3.15
CA TRP A 198 -22.91 11.61 -1.82
C TRP A 198 -24.36 11.38 -1.34
N VAL A 199 -25.19 12.42 -1.37
CA VAL A 199 -26.59 12.33 -0.91
C VAL A 199 -27.45 11.50 -1.86
N LYS A 200 -27.23 11.59 -3.18
CA LYS A 200 -27.94 10.72 -4.15
C LYS A 200 -27.66 9.25 -3.87
N ALA A 201 -26.42 8.88 -3.55
CA ALA A 201 -26.07 7.50 -3.22
C ALA A 201 -26.80 7.02 -1.96
N ILE A 202 -26.77 7.81 -0.88
CA ILE A 202 -27.48 7.51 0.38
C ILE A 202 -28.98 7.33 0.13
N ALA A 203 -29.62 8.30 -0.54
CA ALA A 203 -31.06 8.27 -0.79
C ALA A 203 -31.46 7.07 -1.66
N ARG A 204 -30.66 6.73 -2.68
CA ARG A 204 -30.89 5.52 -3.50
C ARG A 204 -30.87 4.26 -2.65
N THR A 205 -29.86 4.09 -1.80
CA THR A 205 -29.76 2.92 -0.92
C THR A 205 -30.97 2.80 0.01
N PHE A 206 -31.45 3.90 0.60
CA PHE A 206 -32.68 3.86 1.40
C PHE A 206 -33.93 3.49 0.59
N SER A 207 -34.02 3.92 -0.66
CA SER A 207 -35.15 3.59 -1.55
C SER A 207 -35.16 2.12 -2.02
N GLU A 208 -34.03 1.42 -1.96
CA GLU A 208 -33.95 -0.01 -2.34
C GLU A 208 -34.69 -0.93 -1.39
N ASN A 209 -34.67 -0.63 -0.09
CA ASN A 209 -35.32 -1.46 0.93
C ASN A 209 -35.78 -0.63 2.14
N PRO A 210 -37.09 -0.61 2.46
CA PRO A 210 -37.63 0.12 3.61
C PRO A 210 -37.07 -0.32 4.98
N ARG A 211 -36.51 -1.54 5.11
CA ARG A 211 -35.88 -2.04 6.35
C ARG A 211 -34.46 -1.51 6.57
N ILE A 212 -33.88 -0.82 5.59
CA ILE A 212 -32.61 -0.11 5.77
C ILE A 212 -32.88 1.10 6.65
N MET A 213 -32.30 1.07 7.85
CA MET A 213 -32.45 2.16 8.83
C MET A 213 -31.14 2.92 9.03
N ALA A 214 -30.00 2.38 8.56
CA ALA A 214 -28.72 3.08 8.50
C ALA A 214 -27.96 2.81 7.20
N VAL A 215 -27.27 3.85 6.73
CA VAL A 215 -26.30 3.78 5.64
C VAL A 215 -24.99 4.39 6.10
N THR A 216 -23.87 3.76 5.83
CA THR A 216 -22.53 4.34 5.96
C THR A 216 -21.88 4.41 4.58
N GLY A 217 -20.76 5.12 4.45
CA GLY A 217 -20.12 5.26 3.15
C GLY A 217 -18.60 5.25 3.15
N LEU A 218 -18.03 5.28 1.95
CA LEU A 218 -16.59 5.28 1.74
C LEU A 218 -15.96 6.57 2.26
N VAL A 219 -14.90 6.43 3.04
CA VAL A 219 -14.06 7.54 3.49
C VAL A 219 -12.68 7.36 2.89
N VAL A 220 -12.25 8.33 2.09
CA VAL A 220 -10.92 8.37 1.45
C VAL A 220 -10.07 9.49 2.06
N PRO A 221 -8.73 9.40 2.04
CA PRO A 221 -7.88 10.50 2.49
C PRO A 221 -8.07 11.72 1.58
N TYR A 222 -8.21 12.90 2.17
CA TYR A 222 -8.18 14.17 1.44
C TYR A 222 -6.78 14.47 0.88
N GLU A 223 -5.74 14.16 1.66
CA GLU A 223 -4.34 14.39 1.33
C GLU A 223 -3.44 13.37 2.07
N LEU A 224 -2.28 13.06 1.50
CA LEU A 224 -1.27 12.16 2.07
C LEU A 224 0.12 12.81 2.01
N GLU A 225 0.23 14.03 2.53
CA GLU A 225 1.43 14.87 2.37
C GLU A 225 2.43 14.74 3.52
N THR A 226 2.07 14.05 4.59
CA THR A 226 2.90 13.95 5.79
C THR A 226 2.97 12.51 6.28
N GLU A 227 4.05 12.19 7.00
CA GLU A 227 4.24 10.87 7.61
C GLU A 227 3.03 10.46 8.47
N ALA A 228 2.49 11.40 9.26
CA ALA A 228 1.37 11.13 10.15
C ALA A 228 0.10 10.70 9.40
N GLN A 229 -0.12 11.23 8.19
CA GLN A 229 -1.28 10.88 7.38
C GLN A 229 -1.13 9.50 6.75
N VAL A 230 0.06 9.19 6.22
CA VAL A 230 0.38 7.86 5.67
C VAL A 230 0.32 6.79 6.76
N LEU A 231 0.89 7.07 7.95
CA LEU A 231 0.81 6.19 9.11
C LEU A 231 -0.63 5.90 9.54
N PHE A 232 -1.54 6.86 9.43
CA PHE A 232 -2.94 6.64 9.79
C PHE A 232 -3.64 5.68 8.82
N GLU A 233 -3.38 5.81 7.52
CA GLU A 233 -3.90 4.87 6.52
C GLU A 233 -3.29 3.48 6.69
N ASP A 234 -1.98 3.38 6.97
CA ASP A 234 -1.29 2.11 7.27
C ASP A 234 -1.80 1.46 8.57
N TYR A 235 -2.28 2.25 9.53
CA TYR A 235 -2.90 1.76 10.77
C TYR A 235 -4.26 1.09 10.52
N GLY A 236 -4.90 1.36 9.37
CA GLY A 236 -6.18 0.78 8.96
C GLY A 236 -7.18 1.80 8.40
N GLY A 237 -6.86 3.11 8.49
CA GLY A 237 -7.65 4.20 7.91
C GLY A 237 -9.15 4.15 8.22
N PHE A 238 -9.92 4.89 7.41
CA PHE A 238 -11.38 4.89 7.50
C PHE A 238 -12.09 4.13 6.36
N GLY A 239 -11.41 3.86 5.24
CA GLY A 239 -12.00 3.16 4.10
C GLY A 239 -12.29 1.68 4.38
N ARG A 240 -13.40 1.15 3.84
CA ARG A 240 -13.80 -0.27 3.96
C ARG A 240 -13.92 -0.97 2.61
N GLY A 241 -13.13 -0.50 1.65
CA GLY A 241 -13.11 -1.00 0.29
C GLY A 241 -14.22 -0.40 -0.59
N PHE A 242 -14.33 -0.92 -1.80
CA PHE A 242 -15.13 -0.36 -2.89
C PHE A 242 -16.37 -1.19 -3.21
N GLU A 243 -16.65 -2.21 -2.38
CA GLU A 243 -17.82 -3.06 -2.51
C GLU A 243 -18.88 -2.70 -1.48
N GLN A 244 -20.15 -2.77 -1.89
CA GLN A 244 -21.28 -2.52 -1.00
C GLN A 244 -21.52 -3.74 -0.11
N ILE A 245 -21.68 -3.50 1.20
CA ILE A 245 -21.82 -4.56 2.21
C ILE A 245 -23.13 -4.35 2.98
N TRP A 246 -23.87 -5.43 3.20
CA TRP A 246 -25.13 -5.44 3.94
C TRP A 246 -24.93 -6.14 5.28
N TYR A 247 -25.34 -5.49 6.36
CA TYR A 247 -25.21 -5.99 7.72
C TYR A 247 -26.58 -6.18 8.34
N GLN A 248 -26.86 -7.42 8.72
CA GLN A 248 -28.08 -7.83 9.38
C GLN A 248 -27.84 -9.13 10.15
N VAL A 249 -28.61 -9.34 11.21
CA VAL A 249 -28.63 -10.59 11.96
C VAL A 249 -30.02 -11.18 11.85
N ALA A 250 -30.10 -12.47 11.52
CA ALA A 250 -31.38 -13.18 11.45
C ALA A 250 -32.05 -13.22 12.84
N PRO A 251 -33.39 -13.15 12.94
CA PRO A 251 -34.09 -13.20 14.22
C PRO A 251 -33.65 -14.38 15.09
N GLY A 252 -33.30 -14.09 16.34
CA GLY A 252 -32.85 -15.09 17.31
C GLY A 252 -31.41 -15.61 17.13
N GLN A 253 -30.67 -15.17 16.10
CA GLN A 253 -29.24 -15.49 15.96
C GLN A 253 -28.36 -14.49 16.73
N PRO A 254 -27.23 -14.92 17.30
CA PRO A 254 -26.30 -14.01 17.95
C PRO A 254 -25.51 -13.21 16.90
N MET A 255 -25.30 -11.92 17.18
CA MET A 255 -24.41 -11.08 16.37
C MET A 255 -22.97 -11.64 16.38
N PRO A 256 -22.28 -11.72 15.23
CA PRO A 256 -20.87 -12.10 15.18
C PRO A 256 -20.00 -11.18 16.04
N TRP A 257 -19.15 -11.76 16.90
CA TRP A 257 -18.32 -10.96 17.82
C TRP A 257 -17.32 -10.05 17.09
N GLN A 258 -16.93 -10.38 15.87
CA GLN A 258 -16.02 -9.60 15.03
C GLN A 258 -16.61 -8.24 14.63
N TRP A 259 -17.95 -8.14 14.58
CA TRP A 259 -18.66 -6.92 14.21
C TRP A 259 -18.61 -5.84 15.30
N LEU A 260 -18.19 -6.20 16.52
CA LEU A 260 -18.02 -5.26 17.62
C LEU A 260 -16.71 -4.44 17.53
N GLY A 261 -15.95 -4.60 16.45
CA GLY A 261 -14.67 -3.92 16.23
C GLY A 261 -14.82 -2.50 15.69
N ALA A 262 -13.83 -1.65 15.96
CA ALA A 262 -13.75 -0.33 15.36
C ALA A 262 -13.75 -0.42 13.83
N GLY A 263 -14.51 0.48 13.19
CA GLY A 263 -14.52 0.63 11.75
C GLY A 263 -15.27 -0.45 10.97
N GLN A 264 -15.82 -1.49 11.59
CA GLN A 264 -16.40 -2.62 10.84
C GLN A 264 -17.51 -2.23 9.86
N PHE A 265 -18.29 -1.20 10.22
CA PHE A 265 -19.45 -0.76 9.45
C PHE A 265 -19.22 0.53 8.69
N GLY A 266 -18.15 1.28 8.95
CA GLY A 266 -17.99 2.68 8.55
C GLY A 266 -17.60 3.57 9.73
N THR A 267 -17.85 4.87 9.61
CA THR A 267 -17.45 5.87 10.62
C THR A 267 -18.52 6.94 10.79
N GLY A 268 -18.53 7.60 11.95
CA GLY A 268 -19.45 8.71 12.24
C GLY A 268 -19.30 9.94 11.33
N ALA A 269 -18.20 10.04 10.58
CA ALA A 269 -17.97 11.11 9.61
C ALA A 269 -18.75 10.89 8.30
N ASN A 270 -19.26 9.68 8.05
CA ASN A 270 -20.02 9.32 6.86
C ASN A 270 -21.09 8.27 7.20
N MET A 271 -22.20 8.76 7.77
CA MET A 271 -23.33 7.92 8.18
C MET A 271 -24.65 8.64 7.95
N ALA A 272 -25.72 7.89 7.72
CA ALA A 272 -27.06 8.41 7.55
C ALA A 272 -28.09 7.45 8.14
N TYR A 273 -29.21 8.01 8.58
CA TYR A 273 -30.29 7.27 9.25
C TYR A 273 -31.65 7.72 8.74
N ARG A 274 -32.62 6.80 8.71
CA ARG A 274 -34.03 7.21 8.68
C ARG A 274 -34.37 7.86 10.00
N ARG A 275 -34.89 9.09 9.99
CA ARG A 275 -35.20 9.86 11.20
C ARG A 275 -36.13 9.11 12.16
N SER A 276 -37.06 8.33 11.61
CA SER A 276 -38.01 7.52 12.40
C SER A 276 -37.36 6.45 13.28
N ILE A 277 -36.11 6.03 13.02
CA ILE A 277 -35.44 5.02 13.85
C ILE A 277 -35.22 5.51 15.29
N PHE A 278 -35.00 6.82 15.47
CA PHE A 278 -34.68 7.38 16.77
C PHE A 278 -35.87 7.37 17.74
N GLU A 279 -37.09 7.28 17.22
CA GLU A 279 -38.31 7.09 18.03
C GLU A 279 -38.39 5.68 18.64
N THR A 280 -37.77 4.68 18.00
CA THR A 280 -37.84 3.27 18.40
C THR A 280 -36.63 2.82 19.21
N ILE A 281 -35.42 3.24 18.83
CA ILE A 281 -34.16 2.79 19.48
C ILE A 281 -33.50 3.87 20.34
N GLY A 282 -34.07 5.07 20.39
CA GLY A 282 -33.53 6.22 21.11
C GLY A 282 -32.34 6.89 20.42
N TYR A 283 -31.82 7.94 21.05
CA TYR A 283 -30.75 8.77 20.49
C TYR A 283 -29.33 8.28 20.85
N PHE A 284 -28.29 9.00 20.40
CA PHE A 284 -26.90 8.71 20.74
C PHE A 284 -26.64 8.89 22.25
N ASP A 285 -25.78 8.04 22.82
CA ASP A 285 -25.39 8.12 24.23
C ASP A 285 -24.30 9.18 24.44
N PRO A 286 -24.57 10.32 25.11
CA PRO A 286 -23.57 11.36 25.35
C PRO A 286 -22.38 10.91 26.22
N ALA A 287 -22.43 9.71 26.82
CA ALA A 287 -21.29 9.12 27.52
C ALA A 287 -20.28 8.43 26.59
N LEU A 288 -20.62 8.16 25.31
CA LEU A 288 -19.74 7.54 24.30
C LEU A 288 -19.18 8.56 23.30
N ASP A 289 -18.98 9.76 23.81
CA ASP A 289 -18.87 10.96 23.02
C ASP A 289 -17.41 11.45 22.88
N VAL A 290 -17.07 12.06 21.75
CA VAL A 290 -15.78 12.73 21.53
C VAL A 290 -15.74 14.01 22.39
N GLY A 291 -14.67 14.18 23.17
CA GLY A 291 -14.57 15.26 24.17
C GLY A 291 -15.00 14.86 25.58
N THR A 292 -15.47 13.62 25.77
CA THR A 292 -15.69 13.00 27.08
C THR A 292 -14.58 12.00 27.42
N PRO A 293 -14.49 11.48 28.67
CA PRO A 293 -13.45 10.50 29.04
C PRO A 293 -13.40 9.22 28.20
N THR A 294 -14.50 8.81 27.54
CA THR A 294 -14.53 7.67 26.60
C THR A 294 -13.92 8.01 25.25
N ASN A 295 -14.08 9.27 24.83
CA ASN A 295 -13.48 9.85 23.64
C ASN A 295 -13.81 9.09 22.33
N GLY A 296 -15.07 8.66 22.20
CA GLY A 296 -15.63 8.05 20.99
C GLY A 296 -16.33 6.72 21.25
N GLY A 297 -16.94 6.17 20.19
CA GLY A 297 -17.68 4.91 20.21
C GLY A 297 -19.20 5.06 20.05
N GLY A 298 -19.75 6.28 20.13
CA GLY A 298 -21.19 6.52 19.98
C GLY A 298 -21.75 6.14 18.60
N ASP A 299 -20.98 6.32 17.53
CA ASP A 299 -21.33 5.88 16.18
C ASP A 299 -21.41 4.35 16.07
N LEU A 300 -20.38 3.66 16.53
CA LEU A 300 -20.31 2.20 16.52
C LEU A 300 -21.40 1.58 17.41
N GLU A 301 -21.68 2.18 18.57
CA GLU A 301 -22.78 1.75 19.43
C GLU A 301 -24.12 1.86 18.72
N MET A 302 -24.39 2.98 18.03
CA MET A 302 -25.63 3.17 17.27
C MET A 302 -25.76 2.16 16.12
N PHE A 303 -24.67 1.87 15.39
CA PHE A 303 -24.67 0.84 14.35
C PHE A 303 -25.01 -0.56 14.91
N ILE A 304 -24.40 -0.93 16.03
CA ILE A 304 -24.66 -2.21 16.70
C ILE A 304 -26.12 -2.27 17.18
N ARG A 305 -26.63 -1.17 17.75
CA ARG A 305 -28.00 -1.05 18.21
C ARG A 305 -29.00 -1.28 17.09
N ILE A 306 -28.79 -0.67 15.91
CA ILE A 306 -29.64 -0.85 14.72
C ILE A 306 -29.71 -2.31 14.28
N ILE A 307 -28.56 -2.97 14.15
CA ILE A 307 -28.51 -4.37 13.72
C ILE A 307 -29.16 -5.28 14.78
N LYS A 308 -28.96 -4.97 16.07
CA LYS A 308 -29.56 -5.73 17.18
C LYS A 308 -31.08 -5.51 17.28
N SER A 309 -31.60 -4.39 16.80
CA SER A 309 -33.04 -4.16 16.60
C SER A 309 -33.59 -4.80 15.30
N GLU A 310 -32.86 -5.75 14.72
CA GLU A 310 -33.28 -6.52 13.53
C GLU A 310 -33.49 -5.65 12.27
N HIS A 311 -32.84 -4.48 12.23
CA HIS A 311 -32.80 -3.60 11.08
C HIS A 311 -31.52 -3.75 10.26
N ILE A 312 -31.54 -3.23 9.04
CA ILE A 312 -30.44 -3.35 8.09
C ILE A 312 -29.56 -2.12 8.15
N LEU A 313 -28.25 -2.34 8.21
CA LEU A 313 -27.22 -1.33 7.96
C LEU A 313 -26.52 -1.66 6.64
N VAL A 314 -26.35 -0.67 5.76
CA VAL A 314 -25.65 -0.84 4.47
C VAL A 314 -24.42 0.06 4.41
N TYR A 315 -23.26 -0.50 4.05
CA TYR A 315 -22.10 0.28 3.62
C TYR A 315 -22.18 0.52 2.11
N GLU A 316 -22.33 1.78 1.70
CA GLU A 316 -22.47 2.22 0.31
C GLU A 316 -21.23 3.00 -0.14
N PRO A 317 -20.30 2.38 -0.90
CA PRO A 317 -19.05 3.05 -1.30
C PRO A 317 -19.26 4.24 -2.24
N ARG A 318 -20.40 4.33 -2.96
CA ARG A 318 -20.75 5.51 -3.78
C ARG A 318 -21.06 6.73 -2.94
N ALA A 319 -21.49 6.54 -1.69
CA ALA A 319 -21.62 7.61 -0.72
C ALA A 319 -20.22 7.96 -0.19
N MET A 320 -19.43 8.63 -1.02
CA MET A 320 -18.04 8.91 -0.73
C MET A 320 -17.82 10.28 -0.10
N ILE A 321 -16.89 10.34 0.86
CA ILE A 321 -16.34 11.58 1.41
C ILE A 321 -14.81 11.54 1.45
N ARG A 322 -14.18 12.71 1.52
CA ARG A 322 -12.74 12.87 1.79
C ARG A 322 -12.51 13.40 3.18
N HIS A 323 -11.76 12.68 3.99
CA HIS A 323 -11.45 13.08 5.36
C HIS A 323 -10.01 13.60 5.45
N ARG A 324 -9.82 14.73 6.14
CA ARG A 324 -8.48 15.28 6.36
C ARG A 324 -7.82 14.68 7.60
N HIS A 325 -6.85 13.81 7.40
CA HIS A 325 -6.07 13.24 8.51
C HIS A 325 -5.17 14.28 9.17
N ARG A 326 -4.85 14.05 10.45
CA ARG A 326 -3.97 14.92 11.24
C ARG A 326 -2.58 14.95 10.61
N ARG A 327 -2.09 16.16 10.29
CA ARG A 327 -0.76 16.37 9.69
C ARG A 327 0.39 16.18 10.68
N GLU A 328 0.16 16.51 11.95
CA GLU A 328 1.19 16.45 12.98
C GLU A 328 1.22 15.09 13.70
N TYR A 329 2.42 14.52 13.84
CA TYR A 329 2.63 13.25 14.54
C TYR A 329 2.09 13.25 15.98
N ALA A 330 2.23 14.36 16.70
CA ALA A 330 1.73 14.48 18.07
C ALA A 330 0.19 14.38 18.15
N GLN A 331 -0.51 14.92 17.15
CA GLN A 331 -1.96 14.86 17.03
C GLN A 331 -2.42 13.46 16.64
N LEU A 332 -1.72 12.80 15.70
CA LEU A 332 -1.95 11.39 15.36
C LEU A 332 -1.79 10.50 16.60
N LYS A 333 -0.71 10.67 17.36
CA LYS A 333 -0.45 9.89 18.57
C LYS A 333 -1.56 10.05 19.60
N ARG A 334 -2.06 11.27 19.77
CA ARG A 334 -3.21 11.54 20.63
C ARG A 334 -4.47 10.83 20.12
N GLN A 335 -4.75 10.91 18.81
CA GLN A 335 -5.88 10.22 18.18
C GLN A 335 -5.80 8.69 18.35
N ILE A 336 -4.64 8.08 18.09
CA ILE A 336 -4.44 6.63 18.27
C ILE A 336 -4.60 6.22 19.74
N SER A 337 -4.12 7.05 20.69
CA SER A 337 -4.36 6.80 22.10
C SER A 337 -5.85 6.78 22.43
N PHE A 338 -6.63 7.66 21.82
CA PHE A 338 -8.08 7.67 22.01
C PHE A 338 -8.79 6.50 21.34
N ASN A 339 -8.35 6.09 20.15
CA ASN A 339 -8.85 4.89 19.48
C ASN A 339 -8.65 3.63 20.35
N GLY A 340 -7.67 3.62 21.25
CA GLY A 340 -7.49 2.55 22.23
C GLY A 340 -8.62 2.42 23.26
N SER A 341 -9.47 3.43 23.43
CA SER A 341 -10.53 3.46 24.47
C SER A 341 -11.74 2.56 24.17
N LEU A 342 -11.66 1.67 23.17
CA LEU A 342 -12.72 0.72 22.77
C LEU A 342 -13.26 -0.16 23.91
N TYR A 343 -12.48 -0.41 24.95
CA TYR A 343 -12.98 -1.10 26.15
C TYR A 343 -14.14 -0.37 26.82
N ALA A 344 -14.20 0.97 26.74
CA ALA A 344 -15.32 1.74 27.25
C ALA A 344 -16.61 1.43 26.49
N LEU A 345 -16.52 1.32 25.15
CA LEU A 345 -17.61 0.91 24.29
C LEU A 345 -18.07 -0.52 24.61
N TRP A 346 -17.16 -1.49 24.68
CA TRP A 346 -17.54 -2.87 24.99
C TRP A 346 -18.14 -3.03 26.39
N LEU A 347 -17.68 -2.23 27.36
CA LEU A 347 -18.29 -2.19 28.68
C LEU A 347 -19.71 -1.62 28.60
N SER A 348 -19.91 -0.52 27.86
CA SER A 348 -21.25 0.04 27.60
C SER A 348 -22.17 -1.01 26.97
N LEU A 349 -21.73 -1.66 25.90
CA LEU A 349 -22.47 -2.71 25.21
C LEU A 349 -22.78 -3.90 26.11
N ALA A 350 -21.84 -4.37 26.93
CA ALA A 350 -22.07 -5.47 27.86
C ALA A 350 -23.06 -5.11 28.97
N ILE A 351 -23.11 -3.84 29.38
CA ILE A 351 -24.10 -3.33 30.36
C ILE A 351 -25.48 -3.20 29.70
N ALA A 352 -25.54 -2.70 28.47
CA ALA A 352 -26.78 -2.47 27.73
C ALA A 352 -27.39 -3.79 27.24
N TYR A 353 -26.56 -4.73 26.81
CA TYR A 353 -26.92 -5.98 26.16
C TYR A 353 -26.24 -7.18 26.83
N PRO A 354 -26.88 -7.75 27.86
CA PRO A 354 -26.30 -8.87 28.59
C PRO A 354 -25.94 -10.07 27.71
N ASP A 355 -26.65 -10.32 26.61
CA ASP A 355 -26.35 -11.39 25.65
C ASP A 355 -25.03 -11.19 24.89
N LEU A 356 -24.54 -9.96 24.75
CA LEU A 356 -23.27 -9.65 24.08
C LEU A 356 -22.05 -9.80 24.99
N TRP A 357 -22.22 -10.15 26.28
CA TRP A 357 -21.10 -10.18 27.23
C TRP A 357 -19.95 -11.10 26.80
N ILE A 358 -20.26 -12.28 26.25
CA ILE A 358 -19.27 -13.22 25.73
C ILE A 358 -18.57 -12.66 24.51
N SER A 359 -19.33 -12.03 23.60
CA SER A 359 -18.78 -11.42 22.39
C SER A 359 -17.86 -10.25 22.71
N CYS A 360 -18.26 -9.39 23.64
CA CYS A 360 -17.44 -8.29 24.17
C CYS A 360 -16.16 -8.79 24.83
N LEU A 361 -16.23 -9.89 25.60
CA LEU A 361 -15.04 -10.51 26.19
C LEU A 361 -14.13 -11.10 25.12
N LYS A 362 -14.67 -11.83 24.14
CA LYS A 362 -13.90 -12.43 23.04
C LYS A 362 -13.16 -11.37 22.23
N ILE A 363 -13.86 -10.31 21.81
CA ILE A 363 -13.21 -9.24 21.05
C ILE A 363 -12.19 -8.48 21.91
N GLY A 364 -12.49 -8.24 23.18
CA GLY A 364 -11.56 -7.58 24.10
C GLY A 364 -10.28 -8.40 24.35
N VAL A 365 -10.39 -9.71 24.52
CA VAL A 365 -9.23 -10.60 24.67
C VAL A 365 -8.43 -10.68 23.37
N TRP A 366 -9.11 -10.83 22.23
CA TRP A 366 -8.46 -10.84 20.92
C TRP A 366 -7.72 -9.51 20.66
N TRP A 367 -8.35 -8.38 20.94
CA TRP A 367 -7.74 -7.06 20.73
C TRP A 367 -6.55 -6.81 21.69
N MET A 368 -6.60 -7.31 22.93
CA MET A 368 -5.44 -7.25 23.82
C MET A 368 -4.28 -8.13 23.32
N LEU A 369 -4.56 -9.43 23.10
CA LEU A 369 -3.51 -10.43 22.87
C LEU A 369 -3.00 -10.41 21.42
N TYR A 370 -3.93 -10.38 20.46
CA TYR A 370 -3.60 -10.47 19.04
C TYR A 370 -3.32 -9.12 18.42
N TRP A 371 -4.06 -8.07 18.79
CA TRP A 371 -3.83 -6.74 18.21
C TRP A 371 -2.70 -6.01 18.94
N ASN A 372 -2.79 -5.80 20.25
CA ASN A 372 -1.81 -4.98 20.97
C ASN A 372 -0.51 -5.70 21.31
N VAL A 373 -0.57 -6.87 21.96
CA VAL A 373 0.65 -7.58 22.40
C VAL A 373 1.47 -8.05 21.20
N ARG A 374 0.82 -8.68 20.20
CA ARG A 374 1.51 -9.08 18.97
C ARG A 374 2.10 -7.89 18.24
N ARG A 375 1.37 -6.78 18.02
CA ARG A 375 1.93 -5.59 17.35
C ARG A 375 3.05 -4.95 18.16
N THR A 376 2.96 -4.94 19.49
CA THR A 376 4.04 -4.45 20.35
C THR A 376 5.29 -5.30 20.19
N ILE A 377 5.16 -6.63 20.13
CA ILE A 377 6.27 -7.57 19.88
C ILE A 377 6.83 -7.37 18.46
N VAL A 378 5.97 -7.33 17.44
CA VAL A 378 6.36 -7.16 16.04
C VAL A 378 7.04 -5.80 15.82
N SER A 379 6.44 -4.69 16.29
CA SER A 379 7.04 -3.35 16.25
C SER A 379 8.35 -3.31 17.06
N SER A 380 8.44 -4.07 18.16
CA SER A 380 9.68 -4.18 18.93
C SER A 380 10.82 -4.85 18.18
N LEU A 381 10.50 -5.87 17.37
CA LEU A 381 11.42 -6.67 16.58
C LEU A 381 11.72 -6.08 15.19
N HIS A 382 10.82 -5.26 14.63
CA HIS A 382 10.92 -4.68 13.30
C HIS A 382 10.77 -3.15 13.37
N ARG A 383 11.89 -2.42 13.21
CA ARG A 383 11.93 -0.94 13.34
C ARG A 383 11.12 -0.17 12.29
N THR A 384 10.71 -0.81 11.19
CA THR A 384 10.32 -0.12 9.95
C THR A 384 8.82 -0.05 9.66
N GLN A 385 7.95 -0.80 10.36
CA GLN A 385 6.55 -0.96 9.93
C GLN A 385 5.51 -0.09 10.68
N PHE A 386 5.70 0.20 11.97
CA PHE A 386 4.81 1.11 12.71
C PHE A 386 5.50 1.59 14.00
N PRO A 387 5.52 2.90 14.30
CA PRO A 387 6.24 3.42 15.46
C PRO A 387 5.77 2.83 16.80
N LYS A 388 6.72 2.37 17.61
CA LYS A 388 6.46 1.70 18.91
C LYS A 388 5.65 2.59 19.86
N ASP A 389 5.88 3.88 19.83
CA ASP A 389 5.25 4.83 20.74
C ASP A 389 3.78 5.10 20.39
N LEU A 390 3.36 4.90 19.13
CA LEU A 390 1.95 4.88 18.73
C LEU A 390 1.25 3.63 19.26
N VAL A 391 1.88 2.45 19.15
CA VAL A 391 1.35 1.19 19.73
C VAL A 391 1.19 1.32 21.25
N LEU A 392 2.20 1.88 21.93
CA LEU A 392 2.13 2.13 23.37
C LEU A 392 1.06 3.17 23.74
N ALA A 393 0.79 4.15 22.87
CA ALA A 393 -0.27 5.13 23.07
C ALA A 393 -1.66 4.48 22.99
N GLU A 394 -1.89 3.62 22.00
CA GLU A 394 -3.11 2.79 21.87
C GLU A 394 -3.30 1.89 23.10
N PHE A 395 -2.22 1.20 23.51
CA PHE A 395 -2.24 0.33 24.68
C PHE A 395 -2.61 1.06 25.97
N ARG A 396 -2.07 2.26 26.20
CA ARG A 396 -2.44 3.10 27.34
C ARG A 396 -3.91 3.55 27.29
N GLY A 397 -4.40 3.87 26.10
CA GLY A 397 -5.82 4.18 25.86
C GLY A 397 -6.74 3.06 26.29
N ALA A 398 -6.37 1.82 25.97
CA ALA A 398 -7.15 0.64 26.36
C ALA A 398 -7.26 0.44 27.86
N PHE A 399 -6.18 0.61 28.61
CA PHE A 399 -6.26 0.53 30.07
C PHE A 399 -7.11 1.66 30.67
N ALA A 400 -7.06 2.86 30.10
CA ALA A 400 -7.94 3.96 30.52
C ALA A 400 -9.42 3.61 30.28
N GLY A 401 -9.73 2.97 29.15
CA GLY A 401 -11.06 2.59 28.70
C GLY A 401 -11.90 1.83 29.74
N PHE A 402 -11.29 0.96 30.57
CA PHE A 402 -12.00 0.21 31.61
C PHE A 402 -12.73 1.07 32.65
N THR A 403 -12.26 2.30 32.88
CA THR A 403 -12.89 3.24 33.85
C THR A 403 -13.51 4.46 33.17
N SER A 404 -13.20 4.68 31.90
CA SER A 404 -13.63 5.87 31.16
C SER A 404 -15.14 5.99 31.02
N TYR A 405 -15.85 4.88 30.77
CA TYR A 405 -17.32 4.93 30.62
C TYR A 405 -18.01 5.44 31.89
N GLN A 406 -17.66 4.92 33.07
CA GLN A 406 -18.21 5.38 34.34
C GLN A 406 -17.89 6.86 34.64
N LYS A 407 -16.69 7.31 34.29
CA LYS A 407 -16.29 8.73 34.41
C LYS A 407 -17.11 9.61 33.46
N ALA A 408 -17.35 9.15 32.24
CA ALA A 408 -18.16 9.85 31.26
C ALA A 408 -19.62 9.95 31.71
N THR A 409 -20.22 8.87 32.23
CA THR A 409 -21.59 8.92 32.76
C THR A 409 -21.74 9.93 33.90
N ARG A 410 -20.74 10.04 34.80
CA ARG A 410 -20.75 11.08 35.86
C ARG A 410 -20.64 12.49 35.28
N ARG A 411 -19.85 12.68 34.23
CA ARG A 411 -19.72 13.98 33.54
C ARG A 411 -21.01 14.36 32.82
N VAL A 412 -21.67 13.41 32.17
CA VAL A 412 -23.00 13.60 31.57
C VAL A 412 -24.01 14.03 32.63
N ALA A 413 -24.03 13.36 33.78
CA ALA A 413 -24.91 13.74 34.90
C ALA A 413 -24.66 15.19 35.39
N ALA A 414 -23.40 15.63 35.44
CA ALA A 414 -23.06 17.00 35.79
C ALA A 414 -23.51 18.03 34.72
N ILE A 415 -23.30 17.72 33.43
CA ILE A 415 -23.77 18.57 32.32
C ILE A 415 -25.29 18.70 32.33
N VAL A 416 -26.00 17.59 32.58
CA VAL A 416 -27.46 17.55 32.72
C VAL A 416 -27.93 18.38 33.91
N GLN A 417 -27.19 18.37 35.03
CA GLN A 417 -27.53 19.19 36.19
C GLN A 417 -27.38 20.69 35.88
N GLU A 418 -26.42 21.09 35.06
CA GLU A 418 -26.15 22.48 34.69
C GLU A 418 -27.08 23.01 33.59
N HIS A 419 -27.30 22.23 32.53
CA HIS A 419 -28.00 22.67 31.32
C HIS A 419 -29.37 22.01 31.10
N GLY A 420 -29.78 21.08 31.97
CA GLY A 420 -30.96 20.23 31.74
C GLY A 420 -30.76 19.21 30.60
N TRP A 421 -31.71 18.30 30.44
CA TRP A 421 -31.77 17.43 29.26
C TRP A 421 -32.23 18.19 28.02
N GLN A 422 -31.89 17.70 26.82
CA GLN A 422 -32.38 18.24 25.55
C GLN A 422 -33.89 18.02 25.35
N THR A 423 -34.45 17.00 26.01
CA THR A 423 -35.87 16.61 26.00
C THR A 423 -36.43 16.62 27.42
N GLU A 424 -37.75 16.83 27.57
CA GLU A 424 -38.44 16.86 28.88
C GLU A 424 -38.41 15.50 29.61
N GLU A 425 -38.35 14.39 28.86
CA GLU A 425 -38.13 13.06 29.41
C GLU A 425 -36.65 12.66 29.27
N ALA A 426 -36.06 12.14 30.37
CA ALA A 426 -34.75 11.50 30.32
C ALA A 426 -34.85 10.24 29.44
N LEU A 427 -34.00 10.17 28.42
CA LEU A 427 -34.10 9.17 27.36
C LEU A 427 -34.05 7.74 27.92
N PRO A 428 -35.00 6.85 27.59
CA PRO A 428 -34.84 5.45 27.90
C PRO A 428 -33.73 4.87 27.02
N ILE A 429 -32.53 4.69 27.59
CA ILE A 429 -31.32 4.09 26.94
C ILE A 429 -31.51 2.60 26.58
N ARG A 430 -32.71 2.01 26.74
CA ARG A 430 -32.85 0.56 26.62
C ARG A 430 -33.95 0.22 25.64
N TYR A 431 -33.53 -0.09 24.41
CA TYR A 431 -34.26 -1.02 23.58
C TYR A 431 -34.59 -2.26 24.42
N ARG A 432 -35.85 -2.36 24.87
CA ARG A 432 -36.43 -3.62 25.27
C ARG A 432 -36.90 -4.25 23.97
N PRO A 433 -36.48 -5.48 23.64
CA PRO A 433 -37.02 -6.15 22.48
C PRO A 433 -38.54 -6.14 22.62
N THR A 434 -39.21 -5.38 21.75
CA THR A 434 -40.64 -5.52 21.56
C THR A 434 -40.81 -6.93 21.03
N THR A 435 -41.44 -7.80 21.82
CA THR A 435 -42.01 -9.06 21.35
C THR A 435 -43.13 -8.72 20.36
N SER A 436 -42.77 -8.26 19.16
CA SER A 436 -43.70 -7.85 18.13
C SER A 436 -43.01 -7.72 16.78
N SER A 437 -42.62 -8.85 16.22
CA SER A 437 -43.32 -9.38 15.06
C SER A 437 -42.99 -10.86 15.05
N GLN A 438 -44.01 -11.72 15.15
CA GLN A 438 -43.76 -13.08 14.73
C GLN A 438 -43.40 -12.99 13.24
N PRO A 439 -42.34 -13.69 12.78
CA PRO A 439 -42.22 -13.92 11.35
C PRO A 439 -43.56 -14.46 10.86
N PRO A 440 -44.00 -14.14 9.62
CA PRO A 440 -45.16 -14.83 9.05
C PRO A 440 -44.99 -16.32 9.34
N ALA A 441 -46.02 -16.93 9.93
CA ALA A 441 -45.96 -18.22 10.63
C ALA A 441 -45.65 -19.43 9.72
N ASP A 442 -45.08 -19.18 8.55
CA ASP A 442 -44.79 -20.13 7.50
C ASP A 442 -43.44 -19.80 6.84
N ASP A 443 -42.34 -19.85 7.62
CA ASP A 443 -41.01 -20.12 7.03
C ASP A 443 -40.96 -21.61 6.68
N SER A 444 -41.70 -22.00 5.65
CA SER A 444 -41.71 -23.38 5.14
C SER A 444 -40.36 -23.80 4.53
N GLY A 445 -39.34 -22.93 4.56
CA GLY A 445 -38.12 -23.09 3.77
C GLY A 445 -38.38 -23.05 2.27
N ALA A 446 -39.55 -22.55 1.85
CA ALA A 446 -39.92 -22.43 0.45
C ALA A 446 -39.04 -21.39 -0.24
N ILE A 447 -38.47 -21.77 -1.39
CA ILE A 447 -37.64 -20.90 -2.22
C ILE A 447 -38.49 -20.43 -3.39
N ALA A 448 -38.63 -19.11 -3.55
CA ALA A 448 -39.24 -18.55 -4.75
C ALA A 448 -38.39 -18.90 -5.98
N ILE A 449 -39.00 -19.43 -7.03
CA ILE A 449 -38.31 -19.63 -8.31
C ILE A 449 -38.74 -18.51 -9.26
N ARG A 450 -37.76 -17.87 -9.89
CA ARG A 450 -37.97 -16.85 -10.93
C ARG A 450 -37.10 -17.17 -12.13
N GLN A 451 -37.56 -16.78 -13.32
CA GLN A 451 -36.77 -16.85 -14.55
C GLN A 451 -36.58 -15.44 -15.08
N VAL A 452 -35.37 -15.13 -15.52
CA VAL A 452 -34.98 -13.86 -16.13
C VAL A 452 -34.41 -14.15 -17.51
N GLU A 453 -35.10 -13.63 -18.53
CA GLU A 453 -34.69 -13.72 -19.92
C GLU A 453 -33.90 -12.45 -20.29
N LEU A 454 -32.59 -12.61 -20.51
CA LEU A 454 -31.69 -11.51 -20.78
C LEU A 454 -31.91 -10.87 -22.15
N SER A 455 -32.67 -11.49 -23.05
CA SER A 455 -33.04 -10.87 -24.33
C SER A 455 -34.11 -9.77 -24.17
N GLN A 456 -34.66 -9.59 -22.96
CA GLN A 456 -35.65 -8.57 -22.62
C GLN A 456 -35.08 -7.59 -21.56
N PRO A 457 -35.61 -6.36 -21.45
CA PRO A 457 -35.24 -5.43 -20.37
C PRO A 457 -35.48 -6.04 -18.99
N LEU A 458 -34.55 -5.84 -18.06
CA LEU A 458 -34.71 -6.34 -16.69
C LEU A 458 -35.86 -5.63 -15.99
N ALA A 459 -36.71 -6.42 -15.34
CA ALA A 459 -37.79 -5.94 -14.47
C ALA A 459 -37.51 -6.34 -13.02
N ALA A 460 -37.98 -5.50 -12.08
CA ALA A 460 -37.92 -5.85 -10.66
C ALA A 460 -38.74 -7.13 -10.41
N LEU A 461 -38.19 -8.04 -9.61
CA LEU A 461 -38.87 -9.27 -9.24
C LEU A 461 -39.82 -8.97 -8.08
N LYS A 462 -41.12 -9.04 -8.35
CA LYS A 462 -42.21 -8.79 -7.40
C LYS A 462 -42.79 -10.08 -6.81
N ASP A 463 -43.68 -9.93 -5.84
CA ASP A 463 -44.41 -11.02 -5.17
C ASP A 463 -43.45 -11.99 -4.45
N LEU A 464 -42.41 -11.42 -3.82
CA LEU A 464 -41.38 -12.14 -3.08
C LEU A 464 -41.47 -11.93 -1.57
N GLU A 465 -42.47 -11.18 -1.10
CA GLU A 465 -42.67 -10.79 0.29
C GLU A 465 -43.00 -11.96 1.22
N THR A 466 -43.35 -13.12 0.66
CA THR A 466 -43.59 -14.36 1.41
C THR A 466 -42.42 -15.34 1.39
N TYR A 467 -41.31 -15.01 0.72
CA TYR A 467 -40.16 -15.90 0.56
C TYR A 467 -38.88 -15.27 1.11
N SER A 468 -38.15 -16.00 1.94
CA SER A 468 -36.85 -15.58 2.49
C SER A 468 -35.72 -15.72 1.46
N LYS A 469 -35.89 -16.61 0.47
CA LYS A 469 -34.92 -16.91 -0.58
C LYS A 469 -35.58 -16.98 -1.96
N VAL A 470 -34.86 -16.48 -2.96
CA VAL A 470 -35.22 -16.61 -4.37
C VAL A 470 -34.10 -17.28 -5.17
N ARG A 471 -34.46 -18.29 -5.97
CA ARG A 471 -33.61 -18.89 -7.00
C ARG A 471 -33.99 -18.32 -8.36
N ILE A 472 -33.03 -17.69 -9.02
CA ILE A 472 -33.25 -16.98 -10.27
C ILE A 472 -32.51 -17.73 -11.39
N PHE A 473 -33.27 -18.31 -12.32
CA PHE A 473 -32.73 -18.91 -13.54
C PHE A 473 -32.51 -17.85 -14.61
N ILE A 474 -31.31 -17.84 -15.19
CA ILE A 474 -30.91 -16.87 -16.20
C ILE A 474 -30.84 -17.57 -17.55
N SER A 475 -31.59 -17.08 -18.53
CA SER A 475 -31.54 -17.50 -19.93
C SER A 475 -31.24 -16.33 -20.86
N ARG A 476 -30.68 -16.64 -22.03
CA ARG A 476 -30.53 -15.71 -23.15
C ARG A 476 -30.93 -16.45 -24.44
N ASP A 477 -31.76 -15.85 -25.28
CA ASP A 477 -32.29 -16.44 -26.50
C ASP A 477 -32.86 -17.86 -26.27
N ASN A 478 -33.59 -18.04 -25.16
CA ASN A 478 -34.12 -19.33 -24.67
C ASN A 478 -33.05 -20.40 -24.32
N SER A 479 -31.76 -20.07 -24.30
CA SER A 479 -30.67 -20.94 -23.86
C SER A 479 -30.30 -20.68 -22.39
N PRO A 480 -30.19 -21.71 -21.53
CA PRO A 480 -29.90 -21.52 -20.11
C PRO A 480 -28.42 -21.19 -19.87
N LEU A 481 -28.14 -20.08 -19.19
CA LEU A 481 -26.77 -19.68 -18.77
C LEU A 481 -26.41 -20.23 -17.38
N GLY A 482 -27.42 -20.41 -16.52
CA GLY A 482 -27.31 -20.98 -15.18
C GLY A 482 -28.37 -20.42 -14.22
N HIS A 483 -28.11 -20.52 -12.91
CA HIS A 483 -28.96 -19.94 -11.88
C HIS A 483 -28.14 -19.27 -10.77
N LEU A 484 -28.78 -18.38 -10.03
CA LEU A 484 -28.25 -17.78 -8.81
C LEU A 484 -29.26 -17.87 -7.67
N ASP A 485 -28.75 -18.04 -6.45
CA ASP A 485 -29.53 -18.05 -5.23
C ASP A 485 -29.30 -16.74 -4.49
N TYR A 486 -30.37 -16.06 -4.11
CA TYR A 486 -30.33 -14.78 -3.40
C TYR A 486 -31.24 -14.83 -2.18
N GLU A 487 -30.67 -14.51 -1.01
CA GLU A 487 -31.44 -14.31 0.22
C GLU A 487 -32.11 -12.93 0.11
N ASN A 488 -33.36 -12.90 -0.37
CA ASN A 488 -34.13 -11.67 -0.55
C ASN A 488 -34.85 -11.23 0.73
N GLU A 489 -34.86 -12.11 1.74
CA GLU A 489 -35.37 -11.86 3.08
C GLU A 489 -36.77 -11.21 3.11
N PHE A 490 -37.70 -11.76 2.33
CA PHE A 490 -39.08 -11.25 2.23
C PHE A 490 -39.20 -9.88 1.54
N ASN A 491 -38.27 -9.51 0.65
CA ASN A 491 -38.39 -8.32 -0.19
C ASN A 491 -38.34 -8.64 -1.69
N ASN A 492 -38.88 -7.72 -2.47
CA ASN A 492 -38.72 -7.71 -3.92
C ASN A 492 -37.27 -7.42 -4.31
N VAL A 493 -36.84 -7.97 -5.45
CA VAL A 493 -35.48 -7.74 -5.97
C VAL A 493 -35.53 -6.61 -6.98
N SER A 494 -34.87 -5.49 -6.67
CA SER A 494 -34.80 -4.33 -7.57
C SER A 494 -34.02 -4.68 -8.85
N VAL A 495 -34.23 -3.91 -9.93
CA VAL A 495 -33.46 -4.05 -11.18
C VAL A 495 -31.96 -3.88 -10.93
N LEU A 496 -31.59 -2.94 -10.05
CA LEU A 496 -30.19 -2.66 -9.73
C LEU A 496 -29.53 -3.85 -8.99
N THR A 497 -30.22 -4.39 -7.99
CA THR A 497 -29.78 -5.58 -7.24
C THR A 497 -29.64 -6.77 -8.18
N LEU A 498 -30.65 -7.00 -9.04
CA LEU A 498 -30.65 -8.08 -10.02
C LEU A 498 -29.48 -7.95 -11.01
N SER A 499 -29.25 -6.75 -11.55
CA SER A 499 -28.14 -6.46 -12.48
C SER A 499 -26.78 -6.73 -11.82
N LYS A 500 -26.61 -6.33 -10.56
CA LYS A 500 -25.39 -6.59 -9.76
C LYS A 500 -25.14 -8.08 -9.60
N LEU A 501 -26.15 -8.85 -9.19
CA LEU A 501 -26.04 -10.30 -9.00
C LEU A 501 -25.66 -11.01 -10.30
N ILE A 502 -26.30 -10.65 -11.41
CA ILE A 502 -26.05 -11.26 -12.72
C ILE A 502 -24.64 -10.92 -13.23
N ALA A 503 -24.23 -9.64 -13.18
CA ALA A 503 -22.91 -9.22 -13.64
C ALA A 503 -21.78 -9.91 -12.86
N ASN A 504 -21.90 -10.00 -11.53
CA ASN A 504 -20.88 -10.61 -10.69
C ASN A 504 -20.73 -12.12 -10.92
N GLN A 505 -21.83 -12.85 -11.15
CA GLN A 505 -21.80 -14.32 -11.28
C GLN A 505 -21.65 -14.82 -12.72
N PHE A 506 -22.17 -14.09 -13.71
CA PHE A 506 -22.20 -14.50 -15.11
C PHE A 506 -21.32 -13.64 -16.03
N GLY A 507 -20.62 -12.61 -15.51
CA GLY A 507 -19.94 -11.61 -16.33
C GLY A 507 -19.09 -12.13 -17.49
N SER A 508 -18.24 -13.14 -17.26
CA SER A 508 -17.44 -13.73 -18.35
C SER A 508 -18.28 -14.48 -19.39
N LYS A 509 -19.33 -15.20 -18.95
CA LYS A 509 -20.28 -15.89 -19.83
C LYS A 509 -21.18 -14.93 -20.61
N LEU A 510 -21.36 -13.70 -20.12
CA LEU A 510 -22.12 -12.67 -20.82
C LEU A 510 -21.33 -12.04 -21.97
N LEU A 511 -20.00 -12.03 -21.86
CA LEU A 511 -19.08 -11.48 -22.85
C LEU A 511 -18.70 -12.49 -23.95
N ASP A 512 -18.78 -13.79 -23.66
CA ASP A 512 -18.41 -14.87 -24.57
C ASP A 512 -19.66 -15.50 -25.20
N LEU A 513 -20.17 -14.88 -26.27
CA LEU A 513 -21.45 -15.26 -26.88
C LEU A 513 -21.33 -16.20 -28.07
N ASP A 514 -20.11 -16.45 -28.59
CA ASP A 514 -19.93 -17.13 -29.86
C ASP A 514 -19.09 -18.42 -29.85
N ALA A 515 -18.55 -18.91 -28.73
CA ALA A 515 -17.74 -20.13 -28.83
C ALA A 515 -17.66 -21.07 -27.64
N CYS A 516 -17.89 -22.34 -27.95
CA CYS A 516 -17.30 -23.51 -27.27
C CYS A 516 -15.75 -23.54 -27.33
N THR A 517 -15.04 -22.41 -27.31
CA THR A 517 -13.57 -22.37 -27.36
C THR A 517 -12.97 -21.49 -26.27
N VAL A 518 -12.27 -22.16 -25.35
CA VAL A 518 -11.12 -21.72 -24.54
C VAL A 518 -11.17 -20.28 -24.02
N SER A 519 -11.38 -20.13 -22.72
CA SER A 519 -11.43 -18.88 -21.94
C SER A 519 -10.28 -17.89 -22.14
N ASP A 520 -9.20 -18.30 -22.80
CA ASP A 520 -7.93 -17.55 -22.85
C ASP A 520 -7.94 -16.40 -23.89
N LEU A 521 -8.91 -16.36 -24.82
CA LEU A 521 -8.98 -15.35 -25.90
C LEU A 521 -9.90 -14.14 -25.59
N VAL A 522 -10.87 -14.30 -24.68
CA VAL A 522 -11.88 -13.27 -24.38
C VAL A 522 -11.28 -12.12 -23.55
N TRP A 523 -10.35 -12.43 -22.65
CA TRP A 523 -9.76 -11.44 -21.76
C TRP A 523 -8.91 -10.38 -22.49
N PRO A 524 -7.97 -10.74 -23.39
CA PRO A 524 -7.22 -9.75 -24.16
C PRO A 524 -8.10 -8.84 -25.03
N GLN A 525 -9.19 -9.38 -25.60
CA GLN A 525 -10.14 -8.60 -26.39
C GLN A 525 -10.92 -7.61 -25.53
N ALA A 526 -11.36 -8.05 -24.35
CA ALA A 526 -12.06 -7.20 -23.38
C ALA A 526 -11.20 -6.03 -22.90
N VAL A 527 -9.94 -6.29 -22.54
CA VAL A 527 -8.98 -5.26 -22.13
C VAL A 527 -8.76 -4.25 -23.26
N LYS A 528 -8.64 -4.73 -24.51
CA LYS A 528 -8.47 -3.87 -25.68
C LYS A 528 -9.68 -2.97 -25.94
N ALA A 529 -10.90 -3.48 -25.81
CA ALA A 529 -12.12 -2.68 -25.97
C ALA A 529 -12.19 -1.54 -24.93
N ILE A 530 -11.84 -1.83 -23.67
CA ILE A 530 -11.76 -0.82 -22.61
C ILE A 530 -10.68 0.23 -22.93
N ALA A 531 -9.49 -0.24 -23.34
CA ALA A 531 -8.39 0.63 -23.68
C ALA A 531 -8.74 1.60 -24.82
N GLN A 532 -9.40 1.09 -25.87
CA GLN A 532 -9.85 1.90 -26.99
C GLN A 532 -10.98 2.86 -26.59
N GLY A 533 -11.99 2.37 -25.88
CA GLY A 533 -13.16 3.16 -25.54
C GLY A 533 -12.89 4.31 -24.57
N TYR A 534 -11.91 4.17 -23.68
CA TYR A 534 -11.48 5.24 -22.75
C TYR A 534 -10.14 5.89 -23.10
N GLY A 535 -9.55 5.57 -24.27
CA GLY A 535 -8.30 6.16 -24.73
C GLY A 535 -7.07 5.83 -23.86
N LEU A 536 -7.04 4.65 -23.24
CA LEU A 536 -5.93 4.17 -22.41
C LEU A 536 -4.84 3.58 -23.29
N ALA A 537 -3.59 4.02 -23.14
CA ALA A 537 -2.47 3.49 -23.89
C ALA A 537 -2.07 2.09 -23.37
N GLU A 538 -2.00 1.09 -24.26
CA GLU A 538 -1.56 -0.28 -23.93
C GLU A 538 -0.04 -0.44 -23.84
N ARG A 539 0.73 0.53 -24.34
CA ARG A 539 2.20 0.47 -24.38
C ARG A 539 2.79 1.79 -23.91
N ASP A 540 3.68 1.71 -22.92
CA ASP A 540 4.56 2.82 -22.56
C ASP A 540 5.58 3.04 -23.68
N GLU A 541 5.78 4.29 -24.10
CA GLU A 541 7.12 4.66 -24.53
C GLU A 541 8.04 4.56 -23.30
N PRO A 542 9.19 3.87 -23.37
CA PRO A 542 10.09 3.77 -22.23
C PRO A 542 10.48 5.17 -21.79
N VAL A 543 10.23 5.49 -20.51
CA VAL A 543 10.66 6.75 -19.91
C VAL A 543 12.17 6.86 -20.12
N LYS A 544 12.59 7.78 -20.99
CA LYS A 544 14.00 8.03 -21.24
C LYS A 544 14.52 8.89 -20.10
N LEU A 545 15.58 8.41 -19.46
CA LEU A 545 16.36 9.24 -18.56
C LEU A 545 16.88 10.44 -19.37
N PRO A 546 16.85 11.68 -18.82
CA PRO A 546 17.42 12.83 -19.51
C PRO A 546 18.88 12.59 -19.95
N ASP A 547 19.27 13.14 -21.10
CA ASP A 547 20.61 12.91 -21.68
C ASP A 547 21.73 13.62 -20.90
N ASP A 548 21.39 14.57 -20.02
CA ASP A 548 22.30 15.28 -19.12
C ASP A 548 22.67 14.48 -17.86
N VAL A 549 21.98 13.37 -17.57
CA VAL A 549 22.32 12.49 -16.44
C VAL A 549 23.64 11.78 -16.72
N SER A 550 24.62 12.06 -15.88
CA SER A 550 25.98 11.54 -16.03
C SER A 550 26.12 10.11 -15.49
N VAL A 551 26.98 9.30 -16.11
CA VAL A 551 27.18 7.90 -15.73
C VAL A 551 28.66 7.64 -15.46
N SER A 552 29.00 6.99 -14.35
CA SER A 552 30.35 6.43 -14.12
C SER A 552 30.29 4.91 -14.06
N VAL A 553 31.08 4.25 -14.91
CA VAL A 553 31.25 2.79 -14.89
C VAL A 553 32.49 2.46 -14.06
N VAL A 554 32.31 1.73 -12.97
CA VAL A 554 33.37 1.30 -12.05
C VAL A 554 33.72 -0.16 -12.30
N VAL A 555 34.98 -0.41 -12.66
CA VAL A 555 35.54 -1.75 -12.87
C VAL A 555 36.66 -1.98 -11.86
N ALA A 556 36.42 -2.85 -10.87
CA ALA A 556 37.45 -3.26 -9.92
C ALA A 556 38.19 -4.49 -10.46
N THR A 557 39.51 -4.43 -10.53
CA THR A 557 40.35 -5.51 -11.08
C THR A 557 41.45 -5.93 -10.11
N PHE A 558 41.83 -7.21 -10.19
CA PHE A 558 42.91 -7.79 -9.41
C PHE A 558 43.73 -8.71 -10.31
N ASP A 559 44.83 -8.19 -10.86
CA ASP A 559 45.82 -8.93 -11.66
C ASP A 559 45.23 -9.70 -12.87
N ARG A 560 44.28 -9.10 -13.60
CA ARG A 560 43.69 -9.71 -14.82
C ARG A 560 43.77 -8.79 -16.04
N PRO A 561 44.98 -8.53 -16.56
CA PRO A 561 45.18 -7.55 -17.62
C PRO A 561 44.43 -7.88 -18.92
N ASP A 562 44.33 -9.16 -19.30
CA ASP A 562 43.68 -9.57 -20.55
C ASP A 562 42.15 -9.47 -20.49
N ASP A 563 41.55 -9.94 -19.39
CA ASP A 563 40.10 -9.85 -19.18
C ASP A 563 39.71 -8.36 -19.09
N LEU A 564 40.44 -7.55 -18.30
CA LEU A 564 40.24 -6.10 -18.19
C LEU A 564 40.31 -5.40 -19.56
N ARG A 565 41.33 -5.69 -20.37
CA ARG A 565 41.49 -5.12 -21.71
C ARG A 565 40.27 -5.43 -22.58
N ASN A 566 39.79 -6.66 -22.56
CA ASN A 566 38.61 -7.07 -23.30
C ASN A 566 37.33 -6.36 -22.81
N CYS A 567 37.16 -6.24 -21.49
CA CYS A 567 36.05 -5.49 -20.89
C CYS A 567 36.07 -4.01 -21.33
N LEU A 568 37.22 -3.34 -21.23
CA LEU A 568 37.39 -1.93 -21.63
C LEU A 568 37.09 -1.68 -23.12
N HIS A 569 37.44 -2.61 -24.01
CA HIS A 569 37.06 -2.51 -25.43
C HIS A 569 35.53 -2.47 -25.63
N HIS A 570 34.77 -3.27 -24.87
CA HIS A 570 33.30 -3.26 -24.97
C HIS A 570 32.67 -2.04 -24.28
N LEU A 571 33.29 -1.55 -23.21
CA LEU A 571 32.87 -0.32 -22.54
C LEU A 571 33.11 0.93 -23.39
N GLN A 572 34.23 1.01 -24.13
CA GLN A 572 34.45 2.11 -25.08
C GLN A 572 33.52 2.05 -26.31
N ALA A 573 33.00 0.85 -26.64
CA ALA A 573 32.09 0.66 -27.77
C ALA A 573 30.61 0.98 -27.44
N GLN A 574 30.32 1.52 -26.25
CA GLN A 574 28.96 1.88 -25.86
C GLN A 574 28.40 3.00 -26.75
N GLN A 575 27.18 2.80 -27.23
CA GLN A 575 26.41 3.72 -28.05
C GLN A 575 25.48 4.52 -27.14
N THR A 576 25.96 5.67 -26.67
CA THR A 576 25.20 6.59 -25.83
C THR A 576 25.55 8.04 -26.19
N ASN A 577 24.56 8.93 -26.04
CA ASN A 577 24.76 10.37 -26.18
C ASN A 577 25.12 11.05 -24.85
N ARG A 578 25.19 10.30 -23.75
CA ARG A 578 25.45 10.80 -22.40
C ARG A 578 26.95 10.86 -22.11
N SER A 579 27.32 11.69 -21.12
CA SER A 579 28.68 11.70 -20.58
C SER A 579 28.93 10.44 -19.74
N VAL A 580 29.85 9.58 -20.21
CA VAL A 580 30.26 8.36 -19.51
C VAL A 580 31.71 8.48 -19.05
N GLU A 581 31.92 8.35 -17.74
CA GLU A 581 33.21 8.19 -17.11
C GLU A 581 33.48 6.69 -16.89
N ILE A 582 34.69 6.21 -17.19
CA ILE A 582 35.10 4.83 -16.87
C ILE A 582 36.20 4.91 -15.83
N VAL A 583 35.96 4.31 -14.66
CA VAL A 583 36.88 4.28 -13.52
C VAL A 583 37.36 2.84 -13.31
N VAL A 584 38.63 2.59 -13.57
CA VAL A 584 39.28 1.31 -13.26
C VAL A 584 39.95 1.42 -11.91
N VAL A 585 39.62 0.50 -11.00
CA VAL A 585 40.22 0.43 -9.68
C VAL A 585 41.19 -0.74 -9.62
N ASP A 586 42.47 -0.42 -9.52
CA ASP A 586 43.53 -1.38 -9.32
C ASP A 586 43.59 -1.79 -7.84
N ASN A 587 43.10 -2.99 -7.54
CA ASN A 587 43.08 -3.51 -6.17
C ASN A 587 44.37 -4.29 -5.80
N HIS A 588 45.40 -4.21 -6.65
CA HIS A 588 46.75 -4.68 -6.35
C HIS A 588 47.82 -3.83 -7.07
N PRO A 589 47.94 -2.53 -6.74
CA PRO A 589 48.81 -1.60 -7.47
C PRO A 589 50.30 -1.98 -7.44
N GLU A 590 50.72 -2.75 -6.43
CA GLU A 590 52.09 -3.27 -6.32
C GLU A 590 52.46 -4.27 -7.42
N SER A 591 51.49 -4.92 -8.07
CA SER A 591 51.77 -5.86 -9.17
C SER A 591 52.24 -5.15 -10.44
N GLY A 592 51.83 -3.89 -10.62
CA GLY A 592 52.11 -3.11 -11.82
C GLY A 592 51.42 -3.62 -13.09
N LEU A 593 50.46 -4.55 -12.99
CA LEU A 593 49.82 -5.19 -14.15
C LEU A 593 48.66 -4.37 -14.75
N THR A 594 47.96 -3.59 -13.92
CA THR A 594 46.75 -2.85 -14.34
C THR A 594 47.08 -1.56 -15.08
N ALA A 595 48.06 -0.79 -14.60
CA ALA A 595 48.40 0.51 -15.18
C ALA A 595 48.78 0.47 -16.68
N PRO A 596 49.56 -0.51 -17.17
CA PRO A 596 49.84 -0.64 -18.60
C PRO A 596 48.60 -0.88 -19.45
N VAL A 597 47.60 -1.61 -18.94
CA VAL A 597 46.35 -1.83 -19.67
C VAL A 597 45.58 -0.53 -19.79
N VAL A 598 45.41 0.21 -18.68
CA VAL A 598 44.63 1.47 -18.68
C VAL A 598 45.27 2.53 -19.58
N GLN A 599 46.60 2.55 -19.72
CA GLN A 599 47.30 3.45 -20.64
C GLN A 599 46.88 3.28 -22.11
N ASP A 600 46.41 2.09 -22.51
CA ASP A 600 45.95 1.83 -23.88
C ASP A 600 44.53 2.38 -24.15
N PHE A 601 43.82 2.85 -23.12
CA PHE A 601 42.44 3.32 -23.20
C PHE A 601 42.34 4.80 -22.75
N PRO A 602 42.54 5.77 -23.66
CA PRO A 602 42.45 7.19 -23.30
C PRO A 602 41.05 7.53 -22.77
N GLY A 603 41.01 8.31 -21.69
CA GLY A 603 39.76 8.72 -21.02
C GLY A 603 39.33 7.81 -19.85
N VAL A 604 40.02 6.69 -19.62
CA VAL A 604 39.80 5.83 -18.44
C VAL A 604 40.58 6.39 -17.25
N VAL A 605 39.90 6.54 -16.11
CA VAL A 605 40.49 7.00 -14.84
C VAL A 605 41.00 5.80 -14.07
N LEU A 606 42.29 5.82 -13.70
CA LEU A 606 42.90 4.80 -12.84
C LEU A 606 42.87 5.26 -11.38
N VAL A 607 42.26 4.45 -10.52
CA VAL A 607 42.26 4.62 -9.06
C VAL A 607 43.05 3.47 -8.44
N GLN A 608 43.92 3.76 -7.48
CA GLN A 608 44.69 2.76 -6.76
C GLN A 608 44.06 2.51 -5.39
N GLU A 609 43.81 1.24 -5.06
CA GLU A 609 43.33 0.82 -3.74
C GLU A 609 44.17 -0.35 -3.25
N SER A 610 45.10 -0.07 -2.33
CA SER A 610 46.02 -1.07 -1.80
C SER A 610 45.36 -2.03 -0.80
N ARG A 611 44.20 -1.67 -0.22
CA ARG A 611 43.46 -2.56 0.68
C ARG A 611 42.69 -3.58 -0.15
N GLN A 612 43.15 -4.81 -0.14
CA GLN A 612 42.55 -5.88 -0.94
C GLN A 612 41.15 -6.24 -0.46
N GLY A 613 40.22 -6.36 -1.40
CA GLY A 613 38.83 -6.74 -1.20
C GLY A 613 37.95 -6.03 -2.23
N LEU A 614 37.01 -6.77 -2.84
CA LEU A 614 36.15 -6.22 -3.89
C LEU A 614 35.31 -5.04 -3.40
N ALA A 615 34.85 -5.06 -2.15
CA ALA A 615 34.15 -3.94 -1.53
C ALA A 615 35.05 -2.71 -1.40
N TYR A 616 36.32 -2.84 -1.00
CA TYR A 616 37.27 -1.72 -1.01
C TYR A 616 37.49 -1.18 -2.42
N GLY A 617 37.74 -2.06 -3.39
CA GLY A 617 37.92 -1.67 -4.79
C GLY A 617 36.71 -0.90 -5.33
N ARG A 618 35.51 -1.45 -5.19
CA ARG A 618 34.27 -0.78 -5.65
C ARG A 618 34.01 0.52 -4.89
N ASN A 619 34.17 0.55 -3.57
CA ASN A 619 33.98 1.75 -2.78
C ASN A 619 34.95 2.87 -3.19
N ALA A 620 36.24 2.55 -3.41
CA ALA A 620 37.21 3.53 -3.91
C ALA A 620 36.81 4.09 -5.28
N GLY A 621 36.31 3.23 -6.18
CA GLY A 621 35.78 3.64 -7.47
C GLY A 621 34.53 4.53 -7.35
N PHE A 622 33.56 4.15 -6.51
CA PHE A 622 32.36 4.96 -6.25
C PHE A 622 32.72 6.33 -5.66
N VAL A 623 33.64 6.39 -4.71
CA VAL A 623 34.11 7.65 -4.11
C VAL A 623 34.81 8.54 -5.13
N ALA A 624 35.60 7.96 -6.03
CA ALA A 624 36.28 8.71 -7.09
C ALA A 624 35.34 9.17 -8.22
N SER A 625 34.25 8.45 -8.45
CA SER A 625 33.31 8.71 -9.54
C SER A 625 32.58 10.05 -9.41
N SER A 626 32.21 10.61 -10.56
CA SER A 626 31.49 11.88 -10.69
C SER A 626 30.07 11.76 -11.25
N GLY A 627 29.67 10.56 -11.68
CA GLY A 627 28.37 10.29 -12.28
C GLY A 627 27.20 10.34 -11.29
N ASP A 628 26.04 10.77 -11.77
CA ASP A 628 24.76 10.68 -11.05
C ASP A 628 24.30 9.23 -10.90
N ILE A 629 24.62 8.40 -11.89
CA ILE A 629 24.43 6.94 -11.88
C ILE A 629 25.79 6.25 -11.91
N LEU A 630 25.99 5.32 -10.98
CA LEU A 630 27.22 4.55 -10.85
C LEU A 630 26.94 3.10 -11.24
N ILE A 631 27.61 2.60 -12.28
CA ILE A 631 27.45 1.22 -12.74
C ILE A 631 28.64 0.40 -12.27
N ALA A 632 28.39 -0.66 -11.52
CA ALA A 632 29.41 -1.64 -11.18
C ALA A 632 29.37 -2.80 -12.19
N THR A 633 30.55 -3.19 -12.66
CA THR A 633 30.72 -4.40 -13.45
C THR A 633 32.09 -5.02 -13.17
N ASP A 634 32.27 -6.28 -13.58
CA ASP A 634 33.51 -7.03 -13.31
C ASP A 634 34.48 -6.95 -14.50
N ASP A 635 35.76 -7.24 -14.26
CA ASP A 635 36.79 -7.20 -15.31
C ASP A 635 36.68 -8.34 -16.33
N ASP A 636 35.89 -9.38 -16.02
CA ASP A 636 35.69 -10.59 -16.83
C ASP A 636 34.31 -10.66 -17.50
N VAL A 637 33.68 -9.50 -17.74
CA VAL A 637 32.43 -9.38 -18.49
C VAL A 637 32.61 -8.78 -19.89
N THR A 638 31.68 -9.10 -20.78
CA THR A 638 31.45 -8.35 -22.03
C THR A 638 30.02 -7.83 -22.05
N VAL A 639 29.82 -6.69 -22.71
CA VAL A 639 28.56 -5.96 -22.69
C VAL A 639 28.08 -5.62 -24.11
N PRO A 640 26.77 -5.63 -24.41
CA PRO A 640 26.24 -5.15 -25.69
C PRO A 640 26.50 -3.65 -25.89
N PRO A 641 26.58 -3.13 -27.13
CA PRO A 641 26.81 -1.69 -27.38
C PRO A 641 25.77 -0.75 -26.77
N ASP A 642 24.54 -1.21 -26.51
CA ASP A 642 23.47 -0.41 -25.91
C ASP A 642 23.22 -0.74 -24.42
N TRP A 643 24.18 -1.41 -23.76
CA TRP A 643 24.03 -1.91 -22.39
C TRP A 643 23.71 -0.81 -21.37
N ILE A 644 24.45 0.31 -21.41
CA ILE A 644 24.20 1.45 -20.50
C ILE A 644 22.76 1.97 -20.68
N GLU A 645 22.34 2.19 -21.93
CA GLU A 645 21.00 2.67 -22.28
C GLU A 645 19.87 1.70 -21.89
N ARG A 646 20.19 0.42 -21.66
CA ARG A 646 19.23 -0.55 -21.12
C ARG A 646 19.23 -0.58 -19.59
N LEU A 647 20.37 -0.34 -18.94
CA LEU A 647 20.46 -0.37 -17.46
C LEU A 647 19.80 0.83 -16.81
N ILE A 648 19.94 2.03 -17.38
CA ILE A 648 19.63 3.27 -16.66
C ILE A 648 18.22 3.86 -16.80
N PRO A 649 17.35 3.49 -17.78
CA PRO A 649 16.00 4.04 -17.88
C PRO A 649 15.18 3.98 -16.57
N PRO A 650 15.23 2.89 -15.76
CA PRO A 650 14.46 2.84 -14.53
C PRO A 650 14.85 3.91 -13.49
N PHE A 651 16.03 4.55 -13.59
CA PHE A 651 16.40 5.67 -12.72
C PHE A 651 15.64 6.97 -13.00
N ALA A 652 14.78 7.01 -14.02
CA ALA A 652 13.85 8.13 -14.17
C ALA A 652 12.87 8.24 -12.98
N ARG A 653 12.71 7.14 -12.24
CA ARG A 653 11.99 7.05 -10.98
C ARG A 653 12.90 7.33 -9.78
N PRO A 654 12.56 8.30 -8.90
CA PRO A 654 13.41 8.66 -7.76
C PRO A 654 13.48 7.57 -6.67
N ASP A 655 12.46 6.72 -6.55
CA ASP A 655 12.44 5.59 -5.59
C ASP A 655 13.35 4.44 -6.01
N VAL A 656 13.72 4.34 -7.29
CA VAL A 656 14.64 3.33 -7.80
C VAL A 656 16.07 3.72 -7.45
N MET A 657 16.68 2.91 -6.59
CA MET A 657 18.06 3.09 -6.12
C MET A 657 19.04 2.14 -6.78
N ILE A 658 18.56 0.98 -7.24
CA ILE A 658 19.37 -0.05 -7.91
C ILE A 658 18.62 -0.60 -9.11
N VAL A 659 19.34 -0.77 -10.22
CA VAL A 659 18.89 -1.55 -11.36
C VAL A 659 19.87 -2.68 -11.61
N ASN A 660 19.40 -3.92 -11.49
CA ASN A 660 20.17 -5.10 -11.85
C ASN A 660 19.83 -5.52 -13.28
N GLY A 661 20.83 -6.01 -13.99
CA GLY A 661 20.68 -6.63 -15.29
C GLY A 661 20.90 -8.14 -15.26
N ASN A 662 20.63 -8.82 -16.38
CA ASN A 662 20.87 -10.26 -16.46
C ASN A 662 22.36 -10.59 -16.62
N VAL A 663 22.83 -11.66 -15.99
CA VAL A 663 24.21 -12.12 -16.12
C VAL A 663 24.18 -13.50 -16.76
N LEU A 664 24.66 -13.58 -18.00
CA LEU A 664 24.62 -14.79 -18.81
C LEU A 664 26.01 -15.44 -18.90
N PRO A 665 26.10 -16.78 -18.92
CA PRO A 665 27.36 -17.46 -19.20
C PRO A 665 27.85 -17.12 -20.61
N ILE A 666 29.12 -16.75 -20.75
CA ILE A 666 29.75 -16.62 -22.09
C ILE A 666 29.97 -17.99 -22.75
N GLU A 667 30.27 -19.02 -21.95
CA GLU A 667 30.56 -20.38 -22.39
C GLU A 667 30.13 -21.39 -21.30
N LEU A 668 29.69 -22.58 -21.73
CA LEU A 668 29.28 -23.71 -20.85
C LEU A 668 29.88 -25.04 -21.33
N GLU A 669 31.15 -25.02 -21.74
CA GLU A 669 31.83 -26.18 -22.32
C GLU A 669 32.34 -27.15 -21.23
N ASP A 670 32.72 -26.63 -20.07
CA ASP A 670 33.28 -27.43 -18.98
C ASP A 670 32.23 -27.86 -17.95
N ALA A 671 32.40 -29.05 -17.39
CA ALA A 671 31.54 -29.58 -16.32
C ALA A 671 31.47 -28.66 -15.08
N SER A 672 32.55 -27.91 -14.80
CA SER A 672 32.56 -26.93 -13.71
C SER A 672 31.61 -25.75 -13.96
N GLN A 673 31.50 -25.32 -15.22
CA GLN A 673 30.65 -24.19 -15.62
C GLN A 673 29.18 -24.60 -15.55
N GLN A 674 28.84 -25.77 -16.10
CA GLN A 674 27.50 -26.34 -15.99
C GLN A 674 27.08 -26.59 -14.53
N ALA A 675 28.02 -27.04 -13.68
CA ALA A 675 27.76 -27.22 -12.26
C ALA A 675 27.47 -25.91 -11.51
N PHE A 676 28.09 -24.80 -11.94
CA PHE A 676 27.81 -23.47 -11.37
C PHE A 676 26.42 -22.95 -11.77
N GLU A 677 26.02 -23.14 -13.03
CA GLU A 677 24.66 -22.80 -13.47
C GLU A 677 23.60 -23.65 -12.75
N ASN A 678 23.86 -24.96 -12.59
CA ASN A 678 22.98 -25.85 -11.82
C ASN A 678 22.90 -25.50 -10.32
N TYR A 679 23.94 -24.87 -9.77
CA TYR A 679 23.92 -24.36 -8.39
C TYR A 679 22.99 -23.14 -8.23
N GLY A 680 22.75 -22.40 -9.32
CA GLY A 680 21.86 -21.24 -9.37
C GLY A 680 22.37 -20.09 -10.23
N GLY A 681 23.64 -20.13 -10.68
CA GLY A 681 24.24 -19.13 -11.55
C GLY A 681 24.15 -17.68 -11.04
N LEU A 682 24.53 -16.74 -11.90
CA LEU A 682 24.31 -15.30 -11.67
C LEU A 682 23.04 -14.78 -12.38
N GLY A 683 22.56 -15.49 -13.40
CA GLY A 683 21.36 -15.12 -14.14
C GLY A 683 20.08 -15.20 -13.31
N ARG A 684 19.09 -14.35 -13.63
CA ARG A 684 17.77 -14.31 -12.95
C ARG A 684 16.59 -14.45 -13.90
N GLY A 685 16.85 -14.96 -15.10
CA GLY A 685 15.82 -15.24 -16.12
C GLY A 685 15.60 -14.07 -17.08
N PHE A 686 14.53 -14.16 -17.86
CA PHE A 686 14.21 -13.17 -18.90
C PHE A 686 12.97 -12.33 -18.58
N GLU A 687 12.33 -12.62 -17.44
CA GLU A 687 11.16 -11.88 -16.97
C GLU A 687 11.60 -10.68 -16.14
N PRO A 688 11.15 -9.45 -16.48
CA PRO A 688 11.40 -8.29 -15.65
C PRO A 688 10.64 -8.42 -14.33
N PHE A 689 11.25 -7.92 -13.26
CA PHE A 689 10.58 -7.80 -11.97
C PHE A 689 11.11 -6.59 -11.21
N GLU A 690 10.34 -6.12 -10.24
CA GLU A 690 10.78 -5.11 -9.30
C GLU A 690 10.36 -5.50 -7.88
N VAL A 691 11.15 -5.05 -6.92
CA VAL A 691 10.88 -5.28 -5.50
C VAL A 691 11.17 -3.99 -4.72
N ASP A 692 10.31 -3.68 -3.76
CA ASP A 692 10.44 -2.52 -2.88
C ASP A 692 10.48 -2.97 -1.41
N GLY A 693 10.35 -2.03 -0.48
CA GLY A 693 10.29 -2.33 0.95
C GLY A 693 9.16 -3.28 1.35
N SER A 694 8.05 -3.33 0.61
CA SER A 694 6.95 -4.26 0.90
C SER A 694 7.35 -5.72 0.62
N TRP A 695 8.21 -5.96 -0.37
CA TRP A 695 8.72 -7.30 -0.64
C TRP A 695 9.57 -7.83 0.52
N TYR A 696 10.34 -6.96 1.17
CA TYR A 696 11.08 -7.31 2.38
C TYR A 696 10.16 -7.76 3.53
N ASP A 697 8.96 -7.17 3.61
CA ASP A 697 7.95 -7.46 4.63
C ASP A 697 7.22 -8.80 4.41
N LEU A 698 7.22 -9.35 3.19
CA LEU A 698 6.66 -10.67 2.87
C LEU A 698 7.40 -11.83 3.56
N PHE A 699 8.57 -11.57 4.15
CA PHE A 699 9.41 -12.57 4.80
C PHE A 699 9.50 -12.35 6.32
N PRO A 700 8.41 -12.51 7.10
CA PRO A 700 8.41 -12.21 8.53
C PRO A 700 9.23 -13.20 9.38
N HIS A 701 9.50 -14.40 8.84
CA HIS A 701 10.13 -15.50 9.59
C HIS A 701 11.42 -16.04 8.95
N LYS A 702 11.83 -15.48 7.81
CA LYS A 702 13.07 -15.85 7.10
C LYS A 702 13.69 -14.60 6.49
N PRO A 703 15.01 -14.54 6.25
CA PRO A 703 15.61 -13.41 5.57
C PRO A 703 15.01 -13.25 4.17
N SER A 704 14.87 -12.00 3.74
CA SER A 704 14.52 -11.69 2.36
C SER A 704 15.60 -12.27 1.43
N PRO A 705 15.23 -13.02 0.38
CA PRO A 705 16.19 -13.71 -0.48
C PRO A 705 16.87 -12.75 -1.46
N THR A 706 17.61 -11.76 -0.96
CA THR A 706 18.18 -10.66 -1.75
C THR A 706 19.19 -11.12 -2.81
N TRP A 707 19.77 -12.32 -2.67
CA TRP A 707 20.59 -12.94 -3.71
C TRP A 707 19.82 -13.23 -5.01
N SER A 708 18.48 -13.31 -4.97
CA SER A 708 17.64 -13.51 -6.14
C SER A 708 17.41 -12.24 -6.97
N LEU A 709 17.87 -11.07 -6.50
CA LEU A 709 17.55 -9.79 -7.11
C LEU A 709 18.53 -9.36 -8.20
N GLY A 710 19.70 -9.99 -8.25
CA GLY A 710 20.75 -9.71 -9.23
C GLY A 710 22.14 -9.92 -8.64
N ALA A 711 23.14 -9.39 -9.33
CA ALA A 711 24.53 -9.42 -8.93
C ALA A 711 25.22 -8.12 -9.35
N THR A 712 26.17 -7.68 -8.53
CA THR A 712 26.96 -6.46 -8.78
C THR A 712 27.86 -6.50 -10.01
N ALA A 713 28.05 -7.67 -10.63
CA ALA A 713 28.67 -7.81 -11.94
C ALA A 713 27.86 -7.09 -13.05
N ASN A 714 26.57 -6.83 -12.81
CA ASN A 714 25.70 -6.10 -13.73
C ASN A 714 24.65 -5.31 -12.93
N ALA A 715 25.12 -4.31 -12.18
CA ALA A 715 24.26 -3.49 -11.34
C ALA A 715 24.59 -2.00 -11.51
N ALA A 716 23.55 -1.20 -11.71
CA ALA A 716 23.62 0.24 -11.66
C ALA A 716 23.03 0.74 -10.34
N PHE A 717 23.57 1.84 -9.84
CA PHE A 717 23.24 2.46 -8.55
C PHE A 717 22.98 3.95 -8.77
N ARG A 718 21.96 4.51 -8.12
CA ARG A 718 21.84 5.96 -8.00
C ARG A 718 22.93 6.45 -7.04
N ALA A 719 23.77 7.39 -7.44
CA ALA A 719 24.93 7.80 -6.65
C ALA A 719 24.58 8.25 -5.21
N SER A 720 23.42 8.89 -5.03
CA SER A 720 22.90 9.34 -3.73
C SER A 720 22.74 8.21 -2.70
N ILE A 721 22.62 6.94 -3.13
CA ILE A 721 22.54 5.77 -2.23
C ILE A 721 23.74 5.70 -1.27
N PHE A 722 24.92 6.11 -1.72
CA PHE A 722 26.17 5.94 -0.96
C PHE A 722 26.39 7.03 0.09
N HIS A 723 25.63 8.14 0.04
CA HIS A 723 25.56 9.13 1.12
C HIS A 723 24.38 8.88 2.07
N HIS A 724 23.44 7.99 1.72
CA HIS A 724 22.24 7.75 2.53
C HIS A 724 22.60 7.19 3.92
N PRO A 725 22.08 7.75 5.03
CA PRO A 725 22.50 7.40 6.39
C PRO A 725 22.25 5.93 6.75
N ASP A 726 21.15 5.35 6.24
CA ASP A 726 20.79 3.95 6.51
C ASP A 726 21.35 2.94 5.49
N ILE A 727 21.93 3.41 4.37
CA ILE A 727 22.44 2.52 3.31
C ILE A 727 23.95 2.67 3.22
N GLY A 728 24.46 3.75 2.64
CA GLY A 728 25.89 4.01 2.51
C GLY A 728 26.61 3.03 1.58
N LEU A 729 27.94 3.06 1.63
CA LEU A 729 28.84 2.21 0.84
C LEU A 729 28.68 0.70 1.09
N MET A 730 29.33 -0.11 0.24
CA MET A 730 29.41 -1.56 0.44
C MET A 730 30.19 -1.87 1.73
N ASP A 731 29.75 -2.88 2.47
CA ASP A 731 30.40 -3.25 3.73
C ASP A 731 31.74 -3.93 3.46
N GLU A 732 32.84 -3.31 3.90
CA GLU A 732 34.18 -3.79 3.60
C GLU A 732 34.56 -5.09 4.32
N ALA A 733 33.76 -5.52 5.30
CA ALA A 733 33.94 -6.82 5.93
C ALA A 733 33.36 -7.97 5.10
N LEU A 734 32.64 -7.67 4.02
CA LEU A 734 32.05 -8.62 3.09
C LEU A 734 32.67 -8.46 1.69
N GLY A 735 32.61 -9.52 0.88
CA GLY A 735 32.99 -9.52 -0.52
C GLY A 735 34.26 -10.31 -0.88
N PRO A 736 34.40 -10.75 -2.15
CA PRO A 736 35.59 -11.44 -2.63
C PRO A 736 36.89 -10.73 -2.22
N GLY A 737 37.90 -11.51 -1.80
CA GLY A 737 39.16 -10.98 -1.24
C GLY A 737 39.14 -10.80 0.29
N MET A 738 37.97 -10.82 0.92
CA MET A 738 37.83 -10.82 2.38
C MET A 738 37.77 -12.25 2.95
N PRO A 739 38.24 -12.48 4.20
CA PRO A 739 38.10 -13.78 4.85
C PRO A 739 36.66 -14.32 4.86
N SER A 740 35.67 -13.45 5.03
CA SER A 740 34.22 -13.71 5.03
C SER A 740 33.71 -14.33 3.72
N GLY A 741 34.37 -14.08 2.59
CA GLY A 741 33.85 -14.45 1.27
C GLY A 741 32.87 -13.40 0.76
N VAL A 742 31.81 -13.78 0.06
CA VAL A 742 30.89 -12.84 -0.60
C VAL A 742 29.82 -12.22 0.33
N GLY A 743 29.03 -11.29 -0.18
CA GLY A 743 27.75 -10.87 0.43
C GLY A 743 27.58 -9.36 0.53
N GLU A 744 28.54 -8.58 0.04
CA GLU A 744 28.54 -7.12 -0.01
C GLU A 744 27.38 -6.57 -0.85
N ASP A 745 27.08 -7.23 -1.98
CA ASP A 745 26.00 -6.87 -2.88
C ASP A 745 24.63 -7.12 -2.26
N THR A 746 24.47 -8.34 -1.74
CA THR A 746 23.30 -8.88 -1.08
C THR A 746 22.94 -8.04 0.15
N TYR A 747 23.97 -7.51 0.83
CA TYR A 747 23.81 -6.62 1.97
C TYR A 747 23.40 -5.20 1.57
N VAL A 748 23.94 -4.64 0.49
CA VAL A 748 23.46 -3.35 -0.03
C VAL A 748 22.01 -3.47 -0.52
N PHE A 749 21.66 -4.55 -1.22
CA PHE A 749 20.27 -4.82 -1.64
C PHE A 749 19.32 -4.91 -0.45
N TYR A 750 19.74 -5.60 0.61
CA TYR A 750 19.02 -5.67 1.89
C TYR A 750 18.78 -4.28 2.49
N LYS A 751 19.81 -3.43 2.57
CA LYS A 751 19.71 -2.07 3.13
C LYS A 751 18.75 -1.19 2.33
N VAL A 752 18.79 -1.28 1.00
CA VAL A 752 17.89 -0.53 0.10
C VAL A 752 16.43 -0.89 0.36
N LEU A 753 16.11 -2.19 0.38
CA LEU A 753 14.74 -2.64 0.63
C LEU A 753 14.29 -2.30 2.06
N LYS A 754 15.16 -2.48 3.04
CA LYS A 754 14.88 -2.11 4.44
C LYS A 754 14.61 -0.61 4.61
N ALA A 755 15.27 0.24 3.83
CA ALA A 755 15.04 1.68 3.79
C ALA A 755 13.76 2.07 3.01
N GLY A 756 13.10 1.12 2.35
CA GLY A 756 11.84 1.33 1.64
C GLY A 756 11.98 1.76 0.19
N TYR A 757 13.17 1.63 -0.40
CA TYR A 757 13.44 1.96 -1.81
C TYR A 757 13.29 0.74 -2.72
N THR A 758 13.30 1.00 -4.02
CA THR A 758 13.03 0.01 -5.07
C THR A 758 14.30 -0.49 -5.73
N ILE A 759 14.34 -1.80 -5.99
CA ILE A 759 15.31 -2.47 -6.85
C ILE A 759 14.56 -3.01 -8.08
N VAL A 760 15.01 -2.62 -9.26
CA VAL A 760 14.44 -3.08 -10.54
C VAL A 760 15.37 -4.09 -11.18
N TYR A 761 14.82 -5.15 -11.74
CA TYR A 761 15.54 -6.11 -12.59
C TYR A 761 15.13 -5.93 -14.05
N ASN A 762 16.09 -5.51 -14.89
CA ASN A 762 15.90 -5.39 -16.33
C ASN A 762 16.66 -6.49 -17.09
N PRO A 763 16.00 -7.57 -17.52
CA PRO A 763 16.66 -8.69 -18.19
C PRO A 763 17.23 -8.34 -19.57
N LYS A 764 16.76 -7.25 -20.20
CA LYS A 764 17.29 -6.78 -21.49
C LYS A 764 18.67 -6.17 -21.36
N ALA A 765 18.99 -5.64 -20.17
CA ALA A 765 20.29 -5.10 -19.84
C ALA A 765 21.23 -6.25 -19.42
N PHE A 766 21.60 -7.12 -20.35
CA PHE A 766 22.37 -8.32 -20.03
C PHE A 766 23.86 -8.14 -20.31
N VAL A 767 24.68 -8.92 -19.59
CA VAL A 767 26.12 -9.06 -19.83
C VAL A 767 26.48 -10.52 -19.98
N TRP A 768 27.60 -10.80 -20.67
CA TRP A 768 28.17 -12.14 -20.68
C TRP A 768 29.33 -12.20 -19.69
N HIS A 769 29.34 -13.22 -18.85
CA HIS A 769 30.29 -13.39 -17.76
C HIS A 769 31.03 -14.72 -17.91
N LYS A 770 32.33 -14.72 -17.60
CA LYS A 770 33.20 -15.89 -17.72
C LYS A 770 33.14 -16.77 -16.49
N HIS A 771 32.79 -18.06 -16.68
CA HIS A 771 32.81 -19.03 -15.58
C HIS A 771 34.16 -19.71 -15.40
N ARG A 772 34.42 -20.16 -14.17
CA ARG A 772 35.65 -20.90 -13.84
C ARG A 772 35.64 -22.28 -14.52
N LYS A 773 36.68 -22.56 -15.31
CA LYS A 773 36.85 -23.84 -16.03
C LYS A 773 37.22 -25.00 -15.11
N THR A 774 38.09 -24.75 -14.13
CA THR A 774 38.64 -25.82 -13.29
C THR A 774 37.78 -26.11 -12.07
N ARG A 775 37.69 -27.41 -11.74
CA ARG A 775 36.96 -27.89 -10.56
C ARG A 775 37.47 -27.27 -9.26
N GLN A 776 38.78 -27.11 -9.12
CA GLN A 776 39.39 -26.52 -7.93
C GLN A 776 39.01 -25.04 -7.76
N ALA A 777 38.92 -24.28 -8.86
CA ALA A 777 38.48 -22.88 -8.81
C ALA A 777 37.00 -22.77 -8.42
N LEU A 778 36.14 -23.63 -8.99
CA LEU A 778 34.73 -23.72 -8.61
C LEU A 778 34.55 -24.06 -7.13
N GLU A 779 35.29 -25.04 -6.61
CA GLU A 779 35.21 -25.41 -5.19
C GLU A 779 35.63 -24.25 -4.27
N ARG A 780 36.70 -23.51 -4.62
CA ARG A 780 37.09 -22.31 -3.87
C ARG A 780 36.00 -21.24 -3.90
N GLN A 781 35.35 -21.04 -5.04
CA GLN A 781 34.25 -20.09 -5.21
C GLN A 781 33.04 -20.48 -4.34
N LEU A 782 32.56 -21.72 -4.45
CA LEU A 782 31.41 -22.22 -3.68
C LEU A 782 31.69 -22.22 -2.17
N TYR A 783 32.91 -22.53 -1.75
CA TYR A 783 33.34 -22.41 -0.36
C TYR A 783 33.30 -20.95 0.11
N GLY A 784 33.75 -20.00 -0.73
CA GLY A 784 33.63 -18.57 -0.50
C GLY A 784 32.18 -18.10 -0.36
N TYR A 785 31.29 -18.59 -1.24
CA TYR A 785 29.85 -18.27 -1.21
C TYR A 785 29.21 -18.76 0.09
N SER A 786 29.56 -19.97 0.52
CA SER A 786 29.01 -20.61 1.72
C SER A 786 29.41 -19.86 3.00
N LYS A 787 30.69 -19.47 3.13
CA LYS A 787 31.12 -18.57 4.22
C LYS A 787 30.40 -17.22 4.16
N GLY A 788 30.23 -16.69 2.95
CA GLY A 788 29.59 -15.40 2.70
C GLY A 788 28.14 -15.37 3.11
N HIS A 789 27.37 -16.42 2.79
CA HIS A 789 25.98 -16.55 3.22
C HIS A 789 25.82 -16.44 4.74
N VAL A 790 26.69 -17.11 5.52
CA VAL A 790 26.67 -16.98 6.97
C VAL A 790 27.14 -15.60 7.41
N SER A 791 28.21 -15.06 6.82
CA SER A 791 28.75 -13.75 7.17
C SER A 791 27.73 -12.63 6.94
N TYR A 792 27.05 -12.62 5.79
CA TYR A 792 25.95 -11.70 5.47
C TYR A 792 24.81 -11.78 6.48
N ASN A 793 24.29 -13.00 6.74
CA ASN A 793 23.18 -13.19 7.68
C ASN A 793 23.54 -12.83 9.13
N LEU A 794 24.79 -13.04 9.54
CA LEU A 794 25.26 -12.57 10.84
C LEU A 794 25.43 -11.06 10.86
N THR A 795 25.82 -10.43 9.75
CA THR A 795 25.95 -8.97 9.65
C THR A 795 24.58 -8.30 9.78
N THR A 796 23.55 -8.79 9.09
CA THR A 796 22.17 -8.27 9.24
C THR A 796 21.61 -8.45 10.64
N TRP A 797 22.03 -9.49 11.36
CA TRP A 797 21.66 -9.64 12.77
C TRP A 797 22.43 -8.67 13.69
N LEU A 798 23.77 -8.67 13.60
CA LEU A 798 24.65 -7.97 14.53
C LEU A 798 24.62 -6.44 14.36
N ARG A 799 24.57 -5.95 13.12
CA ARG A 799 24.61 -4.52 12.79
C ARG A 799 23.22 -3.92 12.73
N ASP A 800 22.27 -4.67 12.21
CA ASP A 800 20.94 -4.20 11.81
C ASP A 800 19.81 -4.63 12.75
N GLY A 801 20.10 -5.52 13.70
CA GLY A 801 19.15 -6.06 14.67
C GLY A 801 18.17 -7.09 14.08
N ASP A 802 18.42 -7.59 12.88
CA ASP A 802 17.52 -8.48 12.16
C ASP A 802 17.73 -9.94 12.58
N TRP A 803 16.92 -10.40 13.53
CA TRP A 803 16.99 -11.76 14.08
C TRP A 803 16.79 -12.85 13.02
N ARG A 804 16.17 -12.54 11.87
CA ARG A 804 15.92 -13.51 10.79
C ARG A 804 17.24 -14.04 10.22
N GLY A 805 18.28 -13.21 10.18
CA GLY A 805 19.62 -13.62 9.77
C GLY A 805 20.17 -14.73 10.67
N LEU A 806 20.05 -14.59 12.00
CA LEU A 806 20.43 -15.63 12.95
C LEU A 806 19.60 -16.91 12.78
N ALA A 807 18.29 -16.77 12.60
CA ALA A 807 17.40 -17.91 12.37
C ALA A 807 17.77 -18.68 11.08
N GLN A 808 18.16 -17.96 10.02
CA GLN A 808 18.64 -18.59 8.79
C GLN A 808 19.93 -19.36 9.01
N VAL A 809 20.88 -18.82 9.78
CA VAL A 809 22.15 -19.53 10.07
C VAL A 809 21.90 -20.79 10.90
N LEU A 810 21.05 -20.72 11.92
CA LEU A 810 20.84 -21.82 12.86
C LEU A 810 19.83 -22.87 12.38
N LEU A 811 18.82 -22.48 11.61
CA LEU A 811 17.71 -23.37 11.20
C LEU A 811 17.61 -23.48 9.67
N GLY A 812 17.65 -22.34 8.97
CA GLY A 812 17.43 -22.30 7.52
C GLY A 812 18.50 -23.04 6.71
N LEU A 813 19.78 -22.76 6.94
CA LEU A 813 20.90 -23.39 6.24
C LEU A 813 21.00 -24.90 6.56
N PRO A 814 20.92 -25.36 7.83
CA PRO A 814 20.86 -26.78 8.13
C PRO A 814 19.68 -27.49 7.46
N TYR A 815 18.49 -26.86 7.44
CA TYR A 815 17.32 -27.42 6.75
C TYR A 815 17.53 -27.52 5.24
N ALA A 816 18.12 -26.49 4.61
CA ALA A 816 18.43 -26.51 3.18
C ALA A 816 19.42 -27.63 2.83
N HIS A 817 20.45 -27.85 3.67
CA HIS A 817 21.40 -28.96 3.49
C HIS A 817 20.74 -30.32 3.68
N TYR A 818 19.91 -30.48 4.72
CA TYR A 818 19.11 -31.70 4.90
C TYR A 818 18.25 -31.99 3.67
N TYR A 819 17.56 -30.97 3.14
CA TYR A 819 16.72 -31.11 1.95
C TYR A 819 17.54 -31.51 0.71
N ARG A 820 18.68 -30.86 0.47
CA ARG A 820 19.59 -31.21 -0.65
C ARG A 820 20.14 -32.63 -0.54
N ILE A 821 20.56 -33.05 0.66
CA ILE A 821 21.00 -34.43 0.92
C ILE A 821 19.86 -35.41 0.66
N LYS A 822 18.65 -35.09 1.11
CA LYS A 822 17.45 -35.93 0.88
C LYS A 822 17.15 -36.07 -0.62
N GLU A 823 17.15 -34.97 -1.39
CA GLU A 823 16.91 -35.02 -2.85
C GLU A 823 18.00 -35.81 -3.59
N TYR A 824 19.26 -35.66 -3.18
CA TYR A 824 20.36 -36.48 -3.71
C TYR A 824 20.15 -37.98 -3.41
N LEU A 825 19.81 -38.33 -2.16
CA LEU A 825 19.56 -39.73 -1.76
C LEU A 825 18.35 -40.34 -2.48
N LEU A 826 17.36 -39.50 -2.81
CA LEU A 826 16.18 -39.89 -3.60
C LEU A 826 16.44 -39.91 -5.12
N LYS A 827 17.67 -39.65 -5.57
CA LYS A 827 18.07 -39.55 -6.99
C LYS A 827 17.23 -38.55 -7.80
N ARG A 828 16.81 -37.47 -7.15
CA ARG A 828 16.03 -36.37 -7.75
C ARG A 828 16.88 -35.15 -8.06
N SER A 829 18.15 -35.15 -7.67
CA SER A 829 19.11 -34.10 -7.98
C SER A 829 20.47 -34.72 -8.29
N ASP A 830 21.12 -34.19 -9.34
CA ASP A 830 22.49 -34.54 -9.72
C ASP A 830 23.54 -33.67 -9.02
N TYR A 831 23.14 -32.86 -8.04
CA TYR A 831 24.05 -31.97 -7.32
C TYR A 831 25.00 -32.78 -6.41
N PRO A 832 26.32 -32.75 -6.63
CA PRO A 832 27.25 -33.66 -5.94
C PRO A 832 27.26 -33.50 -4.42
N LEU A 833 27.19 -34.63 -3.68
CA LEU A 833 27.35 -34.63 -2.21
C LEU A 833 28.64 -33.95 -1.74
N SER A 834 29.74 -34.08 -2.51
CA SER A 834 31.00 -33.43 -2.18
C SER A 834 30.89 -31.90 -2.13
N LEU A 835 30.04 -31.31 -2.97
CA LEU A 835 29.75 -29.87 -2.93
C LEU A 835 28.86 -29.50 -1.75
N ILE A 836 27.85 -30.31 -1.44
CA ILE A 836 27.01 -30.07 -0.25
C ILE A 836 27.89 -30.08 1.03
N TRP A 837 28.81 -31.04 1.15
CA TRP A 837 29.76 -31.09 2.26
C TRP A 837 30.70 -29.88 2.29
N LEU A 838 31.14 -29.41 1.13
CA LEU A 838 31.95 -28.20 1.01
C LEU A 838 31.19 -26.97 1.49
N GLU A 839 29.90 -26.85 1.14
CA GLU A 839 29.04 -25.76 1.60
C GLU A 839 28.84 -25.79 3.12
N MET A 840 28.55 -26.97 3.68
CA MET A 840 28.44 -27.12 5.14
C MET A 840 29.72 -26.70 5.86
N ARG A 841 30.90 -27.09 5.34
CA ARG A 841 32.20 -26.65 5.88
C ARG A 841 32.41 -25.14 5.75
N GLY A 842 31.95 -24.54 4.65
CA GLY A 842 31.98 -23.09 4.45
C GLY A 842 31.08 -22.37 5.46
N ASN A 843 29.86 -22.86 5.66
CA ASN A 843 28.91 -22.31 6.63
C ASN A 843 29.48 -22.35 8.05
N LEU A 844 30.10 -23.46 8.46
CA LEU A 844 30.74 -23.58 9.77
C LEU A 844 31.92 -22.62 9.95
N ALA A 845 32.66 -22.33 8.87
CA ALA A 845 33.75 -21.36 8.90
C ALA A 845 33.28 -19.89 8.87
N GLY A 846 32.03 -19.64 8.47
CA GLY A 846 31.44 -18.31 8.29
C GLY A 846 31.59 -17.37 9.50
N PRO A 847 31.17 -17.73 10.72
CA PRO A 847 31.22 -16.83 11.88
C PRO A 847 32.65 -16.38 12.21
N TRP A 848 33.60 -17.31 12.18
CA TRP A 848 35.02 -17.01 12.39
C TRP A 848 35.62 -16.18 11.26
N SER A 849 35.16 -16.42 10.03
CA SER A 849 35.59 -15.68 8.84
C SER A 849 35.09 -14.23 8.86
N LEU A 850 33.85 -13.99 9.30
CA LEU A 850 33.34 -12.64 9.54
C LEU A 850 34.14 -11.93 10.62
N TRP A 851 34.42 -12.58 11.76
CA TRP A 851 35.25 -12.01 12.81
C TRP A 851 36.64 -11.59 12.30
N LYS A 852 37.31 -12.46 11.53
CA LYS A 852 38.60 -12.12 10.90
C LYS A 852 38.50 -10.93 9.96
N SER A 853 37.41 -10.82 9.21
CA SER A 853 37.18 -9.70 8.29
C SER A 853 37.00 -8.40 9.05
N HIS A 854 36.22 -8.40 10.14
CA HIS A 854 36.12 -7.22 11.03
C HIS A 854 37.46 -6.82 11.65
N GLN A 855 38.29 -7.77 12.09
CA GLN A 855 39.63 -7.45 12.60
C GLN A 855 40.53 -6.84 11.51
N ARG A 856 40.40 -7.34 10.27
CA ARG A 856 41.11 -6.80 9.12
C ARG A 856 40.67 -5.36 8.83
N VAL A 857 39.37 -5.10 8.71
CA VAL A 857 38.82 -3.75 8.49
C VAL A 857 39.20 -2.80 9.62
N LYS A 858 39.18 -3.25 10.88
CA LYS A 858 39.62 -2.46 12.02
C LYS A 858 41.10 -2.05 11.93
N ARG A 859 41.95 -2.90 11.33
CA ARG A 859 43.39 -2.63 11.14
C ARG A 859 43.65 -1.75 9.92
N GLU A 860 42.93 -1.98 8.82
CA GLU A 860 43.15 -1.33 7.52
C GLU A 860 42.35 -0.03 7.35
N GLY A 861 41.34 0.21 8.20
CA GLY A 861 40.47 1.38 8.16
C GLY A 861 39.36 1.26 7.11
N HIS A 862 38.30 2.05 7.28
CA HIS A 862 37.18 2.10 6.34
C HIS A 862 37.47 2.96 5.12
N SER A 863 36.67 2.79 4.07
CA SER A 863 36.71 3.67 2.88
C SER A 863 36.35 5.10 3.27
N ALA A 864 36.84 6.08 2.50
CA ALA A 864 36.41 7.46 2.67
C ALA A 864 34.89 7.57 2.44
N PRO A 865 34.18 8.47 3.16
CA PRO A 865 32.75 8.65 2.94
C PRO A 865 32.50 9.13 1.52
N PHE A 866 31.39 8.69 0.93
CA PHE A 866 30.94 9.23 -0.35
C PHE A 866 30.41 10.66 -0.14
N ILE A 867 31.05 11.62 -0.81
CA ILE A 867 30.63 13.02 -0.83
C ILE A 867 29.95 13.29 -2.18
N PRO A 868 28.69 13.74 -2.21
CA PRO A 868 28.02 14.12 -3.46
C PRO A 868 28.83 15.15 -4.25
N VAL A 869 28.85 15.03 -5.58
CA VAL A 869 29.67 15.88 -6.45
C VAL A 869 29.36 17.37 -6.26
N GLN A 870 28.10 17.72 -6.03
CA GLN A 870 27.65 19.09 -5.75
C GLN A 870 28.33 19.68 -4.51
N GLU A 871 28.59 18.87 -3.48
CA GLU A 871 29.21 19.28 -2.21
C GLU A 871 30.74 19.27 -2.24
N ARG A 872 31.36 18.59 -3.21
CA ARG A 872 32.84 18.54 -3.37
C ARG A 872 33.45 19.91 -3.69
N SER A 873 32.68 20.81 -4.31
CA SER A 873 33.14 22.17 -4.64
C SER A 873 33.33 23.07 -3.39
N LEU A 874 32.55 22.85 -2.33
CA LEU A 874 32.62 23.62 -1.08
C LEU A 874 33.81 23.20 -0.20
N SER A 875 34.20 21.93 -0.22
CA SER A 875 35.29 21.41 0.63
C SER A 875 36.69 21.76 0.10
N SER A 876 36.86 21.94 -1.21
CA SER A 876 38.14 22.34 -1.80
C SER A 876 38.57 23.76 -1.40
N HIS A 877 37.61 24.65 -1.09
CA HIS A 877 37.91 26.00 -0.65
C HIS A 877 38.36 26.07 0.83
N GLU A 878 37.93 25.11 1.66
CA GLU A 878 38.40 24.98 3.05
C GLU A 878 39.78 24.29 3.13
N LEU A 879 40.06 23.34 2.23
CA LEU A 879 41.37 22.68 2.12
C LEU A 879 42.47 23.63 1.60
N SER A 880 42.12 24.66 0.80
CA SER A 880 43.08 25.68 0.35
C SER A 880 43.45 26.68 1.45
N GLN A 881 42.67 26.79 2.53
CA GLN A 881 42.99 27.66 3.68
C GLN A 881 43.80 26.94 4.77
N ALA A 882 43.74 25.61 4.85
CA ALA A 882 44.51 24.82 5.82
C ALA A 882 45.96 24.52 5.39
N SER A 883 46.36 24.81 4.15
CA SER A 883 47.72 24.61 3.62
C SER A 883 48.60 25.87 3.62
N ALA A 884 48.06 27.02 4.09
CA ALA A 884 48.80 28.28 4.21
C ALA A 884 49.33 28.51 5.64
N SER A 885 50.14 27.59 6.16
CA SER A 885 51.02 27.85 7.29
C SER A 885 52.35 27.13 7.08
N THR A 886 53.11 27.61 6.09
CA THR A 886 54.51 27.24 5.86
C THR A 886 55.40 28.04 6.82
N VAL A 887 56.14 27.30 7.66
CA VAL A 887 57.29 27.81 8.42
C VAL A 887 58.42 28.15 7.43
N PRO A 888 59.07 29.32 7.50
CA PRO A 888 60.17 29.65 6.61
C PRO A 888 61.45 28.95 7.07
N VAL A 889 62.10 28.28 6.12
CA VAL A 889 63.45 27.72 6.26
C VAL A 889 64.45 28.87 6.28
N SER A 890 65.20 29.02 7.38
CA SER A 890 66.37 29.91 7.47
C SER A 890 67.62 29.20 6.99
N SER A 891 68.28 29.78 5.98
CA SER A 891 69.66 29.52 5.59
C SER A 891 70.65 30.28 6.48
N ASN A 892 71.70 29.60 6.97
CA ASN A 892 73.10 30.05 7.12
C ASN A 892 73.86 29.00 7.95
N VAL A 893 74.82 28.26 7.39
CA VAL A 893 76.27 28.58 7.26
C VAL A 893 76.99 28.63 8.62
N SER A 894 78.07 27.82 8.66
CA SER A 894 79.07 27.53 9.71
C SER A 894 78.64 26.66 10.89
#